data_AF-A0A1J4JYL6-F1
#
_entry.id   AF-A0A1J4JYL6-F1
#
_cell.length_a   1.000
_cell.length_b   1.000
_cell.length_c   1.000
_cell.angle_alpha   90.00
_cell.angle_beta   90.00
_cell.angle_gamma   90.00
#
_symmetry.space_group_name_H-M   'P 1'
#
loop_
_entity.id
_entity.type
_entity.pdbx_description
1 polymer ?
#
loop_
_entity_poly.entity_id
_entity_poly.type
_entity_poly.pdbx_seq_one_letter_code
_entity_poly.pdbx_strand_id
1 'polypeptide(L)'
;MSNTFARTRLLILGNDFSMLHLYWRYQSLDSERDILGFVYCNPGDPPIHLFKGMTKSPLVVYELDRLEEVIKDRRVNKCIMHMQNLSMDSAQSIINRVISTGRCAIEFLRPYALKINSFKPVLLIKSIGKQIGKTQLSRYFCSVLNGNKRKTAVIIPINDIPICDPKKIFYVEESQQYEFKENDPIPKNIFTKQIEWEIEQFQKSGAFKVYVTNNPRLSLIHAEQQADIIIYDSQMCEMPFIQAYSSFCLITKETIKNIREKTLWPGIANLHSSENIVLLSNDTDYKTKKDHYYCLFKGHQFFFAKTKFIPEDSSGMEVFNHSVLTVDEKSSVGASKKLAIENGAFELIDPSPFLVEGLETSNGSIVADLSTNDRSPSPENEIEADLTVQKIVNTINKSTADVVIISLQRDIEGIDPGKKIIYTTPEIQDHEDSLYNWLSRSFSNPKPPLQKHFEAQVDILMSMASASDKELFVTNNDSSNRESFCRLFLSSHLPPGFRVTTGEIIDCMSNITGQLDVVIVNDSCPRMTIDHTGSIIAPILADNVLSVIEVKTSLTSESLRKALSQLRPVKALMPTHGTLERPDGQVIEDPLGGKIITGIFAFNPHSDIEKNAPNILQLYPSVVDFVVLPDAFGYFSANTLRVCGIHVRDEDIMNGYVKYSARGIGLALIFGMLNCIAATRRFSGSNCVRYLSGSWGGQYEAATRFQQEAEKSLNKMNRIISISASREQRSEIYRRTSQLLNIVDEIRHQV
;
A
#
# COMPACT_ATOMS: atom_id res chain seq x y z
N MET A 1 24.87 48.53 18.77
CA MET A 1 23.44 48.85 18.59
C MET A 1 22.82 47.70 17.81
N SER A 2 22.14 46.79 18.50
CA SER A 2 21.39 45.70 17.88
C SER A 2 20.14 46.29 17.23
N ASN A 3 20.07 46.31 15.91
CA ASN A 3 18.81 46.56 15.20
C ASN A 3 17.88 45.36 15.49
N THR A 4 17.11 45.46 16.57
CA THR A 4 15.92 44.64 16.78
C THR A 4 14.91 45.05 15.71
N PHE A 5 14.87 44.32 14.59
CA PHE A 5 13.78 44.43 13.64
C PHE A 5 12.46 44.24 14.42
N ALA A 6 11.58 45.23 14.33
CA ALA A 6 10.27 45.17 14.98
C ALA A 6 9.51 43.98 14.39
N ARG A 7 9.19 42.98 15.23
CA ARG A 7 8.42 41.81 14.79
C ARG A 7 7.06 42.25 14.24
N THR A 8 6.67 41.65 13.11
CA THR A 8 5.35 41.87 12.52
C THR A 8 4.31 41.21 13.42
N ARG A 9 3.40 42.01 13.95
CA ARG A 9 2.32 41.57 14.84
C ARG A 9 1.15 41.00 14.04
N LEU A 10 0.85 39.73 14.26
CA LEU A 10 -0.14 38.96 13.50
C LEU A 10 -1.34 38.58 14.36
N LEU A 11 -2.52 38.65 13.76
CA LEU A 11 -3.76 38.13 14.32
C LEU A 11 -4.34 37.10 13.35
N ILE A 12 -4.74 35.94 13.83
CA ILE A 12 -5.31 34.87 13.01
C ILE A 12 -6.82 35.00 13.02
N LEU A 13 -7.46 34.98 11.86
CA LEU A 13 -8.93 34.95 11.76
C LEU A 13 -9.35 33.57 11.22
N GLY A 14 -10.09 32.80 12.00
CA GLY A 14 -10.57 31.50 11.56
C GLY A 14 -11.72 30.97 12.41
N ASN A 15 -12.24 29.81 12.06
CA ASN A 15 -13.38 29.19 12.74
C ASN A 15 -13.24 27.68 12.92
N ASP A 16 -12.06 27.15 12.62
CA ASP A 16 -11.69 25.75 12.79
C ASP A 16 -10.39 25.65 13.59
N PHE A 17 -10.43 24.84 14.63
CA PHE A 17 -9.31 24.57 15.53
C PHE A 17 -8.46 23.38 15.10
N SER A 18 -9.01 22.49 14.27
CA SER A 18 -8.31 21.29 13.76
C SER A 18 -7.04 21.69 12.99
N MET A 19 -7.13 22.76 12.20
CA MET A 19 -6.02 23.29 11.40
C MET A 19 -5.22 24.40 12.09
N LEU A 20 -5.72 24.95 13.22
CA LEU A 20 -5.06 26.04 13.95
C LEU A 20 -3.64 25.66 14.39
N HIS A 21 -3.44 24.41 14.80
CA HIS A 21 -2.11 23.94 15.24
C HIS A 21 -1.06 23.95 14.10
N LEU A 22 -1.46 23.61 12.87
CA LEU A 22 -0.58 23.63 11.70
C LEU A 22 -0.15 25.06 11.37
N TYR A 23 -1.13 25.97 11.34
CA TYR A 23 -0.89 27.40 11.17
C TYR A 23 0.09 27.91 12.23
N TRP A 24 -0.21 27.63 13.50
CA TRP A 24 0.55 28.21 14.60
C TRP A 24 1.98 27.69 14.58
N ARG A 25 2.17 26.39 14.33
CA ARG A 25 3.49 25.79 14.19
C ARG A 25 4.29 26.44 13.06
N TYR A 26 3.70 26.63 11.88
CA TYR A 26 4.42 27.24 10.76
C TYR A 26 4.82 28.69 11.04
N GLN A 27 3.91 29.47 11.62
CA GLN A 27 4.10 30.91 11.80
C GLN A 27 4.93 31.26 13.05
N SER A 28 4.92 30.42 14.08
CA SER A 28 5.69 30.65 15.32
C SER A 28 7.18 30.35 15.18
N LEU A 29 7.58 29.61 14.14
CA LEU A 29 8.99 29.35 13.84
C LEU A 29 9.70 30.55 13.22
N ASP A 30 8.95 31.49 12.65
CA ASP A 30 9.52 32.69 12.03
C ASP A 30 9.81 33.76 13.09
N SER A 31 11.09 34.01 13.35
CA SER A 31 11.55 34.97 14.36
C SER A 31 11.13 36.42 14.10
N GLU A 32 10.70 36.74 12.87
CA GLU A 32 10.22 38.06 12.47
C GLU A 32 8.72 38.25 12.71
N ARG A 33 7.98 37.19 13.06
CA ARG A 33 6.53 37.20 13.26
C ARG A 33 6.19 37.03 14.74
N ASP A 34 5.18 37.77 15.20
CA ASP A 34 4.67 37.67 16.56
C ASP A 34 3.15 37.45 16.52
N ILE A 35 2.69 36.28 16.97
CA ILE A 35 1.27 35.88 16.89
C ILE A 35 0.59 36.29 18.19
N LEU A 36 -0.35 37.23 18.08
CA LEU A 36 -0.98 37.87 19.25
C LEU A 36 -2.25 37.17 19.74
N GLY A 37 -2.86 36.34 18.89
CA GLY A 37 -4.09 35.63 19.21
C GLY A 37 -4.80 35.08 17.97
N PHE A 38 -5.93 34.44 18.22
CA PHE A 38 -6.85 33.91 17.22
C PHE A 38 -8.23 34.54 17.45
N VAL A 39 -8.95 34.92 16.39
CA VAL A 39 -10.33 35.40 16.47
C VAL A 39 -11.22 34.32 15.88
N TYR A 40 -12.14 33.81 16.69
CA TYR A 40 -13.14 32.85 16.28
C TYR A 40 -14.23 33.54 15.46
N CYS A 41 -14.36 33.17 14.19
CA CYS A 41 -15.14 33.90 13.20
C CYS A 41 -16.61 33.43 13.07
N ASN A 42 -17.03 32.42 13.82
CA ASN A 42 -18.44 32.09 13.93
C ASN A 42 -19.11 33.00 14.99
N PRO A 43 -20.41 33.29 14.86
CA PRO A 43 -21.14 34.08 15.85
C PRO A 43 -21.23 33.33 17.19
N GLY A 44 -21.11 34.07 18.30
CA GLY A 44 -21.18 33.55 19.68
C GLY A 44 -19.83 33.42 20.37
N ASP A 45 -19.87 32.89 21.60
CA ASP A 45 -18.68 32.62 22.41
C ASP A 45 -17.83 31.51 21.75
N PRO A 46 -16.49 31.65 21.64
CA PRO A 46 -15.65 30.58 21.14
C PRO A 46 -15.70 29.34 22.03
N PRO A 47 -15.59 28.12 21.46
CA PRO A 47 -15.58 26.90 22.26
C PRO A 47 -14.35 26.78 23.16
N ILE A 48 -13.28 27.53 22.86
CA ILE A 48 -12.08 27.68 23.70
C ILE A 48 -11.64 29.13 23.77
N HIS A 49 -11.20 29.55 24.96
CA HIS A 49 -10.59 30.87 25.16
C HIS A 49 -9.05 30.84 25.15
N LEU A 50 -8.45 29.68 25.40
CA LEU A 50 -7.00 29.49 25.48
C LEU A 50 -6.56 28.22 24.75
N PHE A 51 -5.69 28.37 23.76
CA PHE A 51 -5.14 27.27 22.96
C PHE A 51 -3.65 27.10 23.23
N LYS A 52 -3.19 25.90 23.61
CA LYS A 52 -1.78 25.62 23.90
C LYS A 52 -1.22 24.53 22.98
N GLY A 53 -0.31 24.97 22.12
CA GLY A 53 0.49 24.11 21.23
C GLY A 53 1.89 23.92 21.80
N MET A 54 2.90 23.90 20.92
CA MET A 54 4.29 23.61 21.31
C MET A 54 5.06 24.81 21.91
N THR A 55 4.46 26.00 21.96
CA THR A 55 5.11 27.21 22.50
C THR A 55 4.92 27.34 24.02
N LYS A 56 5.79 28.12 24.68
CA LYS A 56 5.76 28.32 26.14
C LYS A 56 4.47 29.00 26.64
N SER A 57 3.90 29.93 25.87
CA SER A 57 2.68 30.65 26.22
C SER A 57 1.46 30.16 25.43
N PRO A 58 0.27 30.05 26.05
CA PRO A 58 -0.98 29.76 25.35
C PRO A 58 -1.39 30.96 24.46
N LEU A 59 -2.02 30.65 23.34
CA LEU A 59 -2.63 31.60 22.42
C LEU A 59 -4.03 31.96 22.92
N VAL A 60 -4.32 33.25 23.00
CA VAL A 60 -5.65 33.75 23.39
C VAL A 60 -6.59 33.67 22.19
N VAL A 61 -7.79 33.16 22.41
CA VAL A 61 -8.88 33.12 21.45
C VAL A 61 -9.89 34.20 21.81
N TYR A 62 -10.21 35.05 20.85
CA TYR A 62 -11.13 36.18 21.00
C TYR A 62 -12.43 35.91 20.22
N GLU A 63 -13.54 36.42 20.74
CA GLU A 63 -14.81 36.52 20.03
C GLU A 63 -14.73 37.47 18.83
N LEU A 64 -15.55 37.19 17.80
CA LEU A 64 -15.60 38.02 16.60
C LEU A 64 -16.00 39.47 16.90
N ASP A 65 -16.85 39.72 17.89
CA ASP A 65 -17.35 41.07 18.23
C ASP A 65 -16.24 42.00 18.74
N ARG A 66 -15.14 41.44 19.24
CA ARG A 66 -13.99 42.19 19.73
C ARG A 66 -12.90 42.42 18.68
N LEU A 67 -13.13 42.05 17.41
CA LEU A 67 -12.13 42.11 16.35
C LEU A 67 -11.44 43.47 16.22
N GLU A 68 -12.21 44.56 16.13
CA GLU A 68 -11.68 45.92 15.95
C GLU A 68 -10.96 46.44 17.20
N GLU A 69 -11.47 46.09 18.38
CA GLU A 69 -10.84 46.39 19.68
C GLU A 69 -9.45 45.72 19.74
N VAL A 70 -9.38 44.42 19.48
CA VAL A 70 -8.14 43.64 19.51
C VAL A 70 -7.12 44.17 18.52
N ILE A 71 -7.54 44.51 17.29
CA ILE A 71 -6.65 45.11 16.28
C ILE A 71 -6.04 46.43 16.79
N LYS A 72 -6.86 47.29 17.40
CA LYS A 72 -6.44 48.60 17.89
C LYS A 72 -5.52 48.49 19.11
N ASP A 73 -5.92 47.70 20.10
CA ASP A 73 -5.26 47.61 21.40
C ASP A 73 -3.95 46.84 21.32
N ARG A 74 -3.91 45.76 20.55
CA ARG A 74 -2.69 44.95 20.37
C ARG A 74 -1.76 45.50 19.29
N ARG A 75 -2.18 46.55 18.57
CA ARG A 75 -1.45 47.17 17.44
C ARG A 75 -1.08 46.13 16.37
N VAL A 76 -2.08 45.39 15.90
CA VAL A 76 -1.91 44.33 14.90
C VAL A 76 -1.43 44.95 13.58
N ASN A 77 -0.40 44.38 12.96
CA ASN A 77 0.09 44.80 11.64
C ASN A 77 -0.61 44.06 10.50
N LYS A 78 -0.89 42.77 10.68
CA LYS A 78 -1.56 41.95 9.67
C LYS A 78 -2.55 40.96 10.28
N CYS A 79 -3.70 40.80 9.63
CA CYS A 79 -4.65 39.72 9.88
C CYS A 79 -4.42 38.60 8.86
N ILE A 80 -4.14 37.39 9.35
CA ILE A 80 -4.01 36.20 8.50
C ILE A 80 -5.37 35.51 8.39
N MET A 81 -5.88 35.38 7.17
CA MET A 81 -7.21 34.79 6.92
C MET A 81 -7.12 33.27 6.79
N HIS A 82 -7.82 32.57 7.67
CA HIS A 82 -8.08 31.13 7.63
C HIS A 82 -9.53 30.82 8.03
N MET A 83 -10.47 31.50 7.39
CA MET A 83 -11.89 31.23 7.55
C MET A 83 -12.30 30.12 6.58
N GLN A 84 -13.08 29.16 7.05
CA GLN A 84 -13.62 28.06 6.25
C GLN A 84 -15.13 27.97 6.47
N ASN A 85 -15.90 27.41 5.55
CA ASN A 85 -17.32 27.12 5.75
C ASN A 85 -18.21 28.32 6.14
N LEU A 86 -17.79 29.56 5.85
CA LEU A 86 -18.60 30.77 6.07
C LEU A 86 -19.40 31.12 4.83
N SER A 87 -20.56 31.77 4.99
CA SER A 87 -21.22 32.39 3.84
C SER A 87 -20.31 33.47 3.22
N MET A 88 -20.45 33.69 1.91
CA MET A 88 -19.65 34.69 1.20
C MET A 88 -19.86 36.10 1.79
N ASP A 89 -21.08 36.42 2.22
CA ASP A 89 -21.40 37.70 2.83
C ASP A 89 -20.78 37.84 4.24
N SER A 90 -20.76 36.77 5.06
CA SER A 90 -20.08 36.79 6.36
C SER A 90 -18.56 36.97 6.21
N ALA A 91 -17.94 36.24 5.28
CA ALA A 91 -16.52 36.41 4.98
C ALA A 91 -16.19 37.83 4.50
N GLN A 92 -17.02 38.38 3.60
CA GLN A 92 -16.90 39.76 3.12
C GLN A 92 -17.07 40.77 4.25
N SER A 93 -18.03 40.56 5.15
CA SER A 93 -18.26 41.41 6.32
C SER A 93 -17.02 41.47 7.23
N ILE A 94 -16.41 40.31 7.53
CA ILE A 94 -15.19 40.25 8.34
C ILE A 94 -14.04 40.99 7.66
N ILE A 95 -13.85 40.80 6.35
CA ILE A 95 -12.84 41.52 5.56
C ILE A 95 -13.05 43.04 5.66
N ASN A 96 -14.29 43.51 5.49
CA ASN A 96 -14.64 44.93 5.59
C ASN A 96 -14.36 45.48 7.00
N ARG A 97 -14.68 44.72 8.05
CA ARG A 97 -14.40 45.09 9.45
C ARG A 97 -12.90 45.28 9.69
N VAL A 98 -12.06 44.35 9.23
CA VAL A 98 -10.61 44.46 9.33
C VAL A 98 -10.09 45.71 8.61
N ILE A 99 -10.50 45.93 7.35
CA ILE A 99 -10.06 47.07 6.54
C ILE A 99 -10.50 48.40 7.16
N SER A 100 -11.71 48.46 7.73
CA SER A 100 -12.25 49.69 8.35
C SER A 100 -11.41 50.21 9.52
N THR A 101 -10.58 49.37 10.13
CA THR A 101 -9.66 49.79 11.19
C THR A 101 -8.55 50.72 10.70
N GLY A 102 -8.19 50.65 9.41
CA GLY A 102 -7.10 51.42 8.80
C GLY A 102 -5.70 51.13 9.35
N ARG A 103 -5.53 50.07 10.15
CA ARG A 103 -4.29 49.79 10.90
C ARG A 103 -3.56 48.52 10.50
N CYS A 104 -4.27 47.54 9.94
CA CYS A 104 -3.70 46.25 9.57
C CYS A 104 -3.96 45.91 8.11
N ALA A 105 -3.03 45.15 7.50
CA ALA A 105 -3.22 44.54 6.19
C ALA A 105 -3.85 43.14 6.32
N ILE A 106 -4.43 42.64 5.23
CA ILE A 106 -4.96 41.28 5.15
C ILE A 106 -3.98 40.41 4.35
N GLU A 107 -3.65 39.23 4.86
CA GLU A 107 -2.82 38.24 4.18
C GLU A 107 -3.56 36.89 4.15
N PHE A 108 -3.71 36.31 2.96
CA PHE A 108 -4.26 34.96 2.81
C PHE A 108 -3.17 33.92 2.98
N LEU A 109 -3.49 32.83 3.67
CA LEU A 109 -2.57 31.70 3.77
C LEU A 109 -2.31 31.09 2.40
N ARG A 110 -1.03 30.80 2.14
CA ARG A 110 -0.58 30.09 0.94
C ARG A 110 -0.71 28.59 1.21
N PRO A 111 -1.69 27.87 0.61
CA PRO A 111 -1.91 26.46 0.95
C PRO A 111 -0.68 25.59 0.68
N TYR A 112 0.08 25.92 -0.37
CA TYR A 112 1.32 25.22 -0.72
C TYR A 112 2.36 25.20 0.40
N ALA A 113 2.44 26.25 1.22
CA ALA A 113 3.45 26.35 2.28
C ALA A 113 3.15 25.48 3.51
N LEU A 114 1.89 25.04 3.67
CA LEU A 114 1.41 24.29 4.82
C LEU A 114 1.11 22.82 4.51
N LYS A 115 1.44 22.35 3.30
CA LYS A 115 1.07 21.03 2.82
C LYS A 115 1.66 19.91 3.68
N ILE A 116 0.78 19.02 4.12
CA ILE A 116 1.13 17.73 4.70
C ILE A 116 1.30 16.75 3.53
N ASN A 117 2.48 16.15 3.43
CA ASN A 117 2.76 15.13 2.43
C ASN A 117 2.34 13.75 2.91
N SER A 118 1.89 12.91 1.98
CA SER A 118 1.59 11.50 2.21
C SER A 118 2.48 10.62 1.35
N PHE A 119 2.94 9.49 1.89
CA PHE A 119 3.62 8.42 1.14
C PHE A 119 2.65 7.52 0.36
N LYS A 120 1.36 7.56 0.72
CA LYS A 120 0.29 6.89 -0.02
C LYS A 120 -0.48 7.88 -0.89
N PRO A 121 -1.03 7.46 -2.04
CA PRO A 121 -1.86 8.33 -2.85
C PRO A 121 -3.10 8.79 -2.08
N VAL A 122 -3.29 10.11 -1.98
CA VAL A 122 -4.46 10.73 -1.33
C VAL A 122 -5.39 11.29 -2.39
N LEU A 123 -6.66 10.87 -2.36
CA LEU A 123 -7.75 11.47 -3.13
C LEU A 123 -8.46 12.51 -2.25
N LEU A 124 -8.38 13.78 -2.63
CA LEU A 124 -9.09 14.86 -1.92
C LEU A 124 -10.46 15.10 -2.54
N ILE A 125 -11.53 14.92 -1.77
CA ILE A 125 -12.90 15.19 -2.19
C ILE A 125 -13.34 16.52 -1.58
N LYS A 126 -13.56 17.53 -2.42
CA LYS A 126 -13.87 18.93 -2.06
C LYS A 126 -15.18 19.36 -2.72
N SER A 127 -15.79 20.44 -2.23
CA SER A 127 -16.96 21.03 -2.87
C SER A 127 -16.99 22.55 -2.77
N ILE A 128 -17.79 23.16 -3.63
CA ILE A 128 -18.00 24.63 -3.67
C ILE A 128 -18.97 25.13 -2.59
N GLY A 129 -19.77 24.23 -2.01
CA GLY A 129 -20.80 24.55 -1.02
C GLY A 129 -21.24 23.32 -0.22
N LYS A 130 -22.29 23.50 0.61
CA LYS A 130 -22.84 22.47 1.49
C LYS A 130 -23.74 21.48 0.76
N GLN A 131 -23.79 20.24 1.27
CA GLN A 131 -24.72 19.17 0.84
C GLN A 131 -24.77 18.90 -0.69
N ILE A 132 -23.63 19.04 -1.38
CA ILE A 132 -23.56 18.81 -2.83
C ILE A 132 -23.52 17.32 -3.21
N GLY A 133 -23.03 16.46 -2.31
CA GLY A 133 -22.87 15.01 -2.55
C GLY A 133 -21.44 14.48 -2.44
N LYS A 134 -20.57 15.12 -1.63
CA LYS A 134 -19.16 14.68 -1.45
C LYS A 134 -19.07 13.27 -0.90
N THR A 135 -19.75 13.01 0.21
CA THR A 135 -19.84 11.69 0.84
C THR A 135 -20.35 10.63 -0.14
N GLN A 136 -21.27 10.98 -1.04
CA GLN A 136 -21.75 10.08 -2.09
C GLN A 136 -20.63 9.70 -3.05
N LEU A 137 -19.84 10.68 -3.51
CA LEU A 137 -18.67 10.42 -4.36
C LEU A 137 -17.57 9.65 -3.63
N SER A 138 -17.27 10.00 -2.38
CA SER A 138 -16.29 9.30 -1.54
C SER A 138 -16.66 7.83 -1.37
N ARG A 139 -17.93 7.52 -1.10
CA ARG A 139 -18.45 6.15 -0.99
C ARG A 139 -18.37 5.38 -2.30
N TYR A 140 -18.74 6.02 -3.41
CA TYR A 140 -18.57 5.44 -4.75
C TYR A 140 -17.10 5.09 -5.04
N PHE A 141 -16.16 5.99 -4.74
CA PHE A 141 -14.72 5.72 -4.89
C PHE A 141 -14.27 4.56 -4.01
N CYS A 142 -14.73 4.53 -2.76
CA CYS A 142 -14.44 3.45 -1.82
C CYS A 142 -14.91 2.09 -2.36
N SER A 143 -16.16 2.01 -2.83
CA SER A 143 -16.76 0.79 -3.39
C SER A 143 -16.00 0.28 -4.62
N VAL A 144 -15.66 1.17 -5.56
CA VAL A 144 -14.89 0.82 -6.77
C VAL A 144 -13.48 0.32 -6.41
N LEU A 145 -12.79 1.01 -5.49
CA LEU A 145 -11.44 0.63 -5.06
C LEU A 145 -11.43 -0.69 -4.28
N ASN A 146 -12.44 -0.92 -3.44
CA ASN A 146 -12.62 -2.19 -2.74
C ASN A 146 -12.90 -3.34 -3.72
N GLY A 147 -13.74 -3.14 -4.73
CA GLY A 147 -13.97 -4.10 -5.81
C GLY A 147 -12.68 -4.47 -6.57
N ASN A 148 -11.75 -3.52 -6.68
CA ASN A 148 -10.40 -3.72 -7.22
C ASN A 148 -9.38 -4.26 -6.19
N LYS A 149 -9.85 -4.76 -5.03
CA LYS A 149 -9.05 -5.34 -3.94
C LYS A 149 -8.00 -4.38 -3.35
N ARG A 150 -8.28 -3.08 -3.33
CA ARG A 150 -7.41 -2.06 -2.72
C ARG A 150 -7.90 -1.71 -1.31
N LYS A 151 -6.98 -1.67 -0.35
CA LYS A 151 -7.29 -1.23 1.01
C LYS A 151 -7.42 0.29 1.02
N THR A 152 -8.65 0.77 1.18
CA THR A 152 -8.95 2.21 1.19
C THR A 152 -9.22 2.69 2.60
N ALA A 153 -8.45 3.66 3.08
CA ALA A 153 -8.75 4.40 4.30
C ALA A 153 -9.51 5.67 3.98
N VAL A 154 -10.54 5.98 4.75
CA VAL A 154 -11.32 7.21 4.65
C VAL A 154 -11.03 8.08 5.88
N ILE A 155 -10.73 9.36 5.67
CA ILE A 155 -10.56 10.35 6.73
C ILE A 155 -11.72 11.33 6.68
N ILE A 156 -12.44 11.44 7.79
CA ILE A 156 -13.55 12.36 8.04
C ILE A 156 -13.07 13.38 9.09
N PRO A 157 -12.81 14.64 8.70
CA PRO A 157 -12.43 15.69 9.62
C PRO A 157 -13.65 16.16 10.42
N ILE A 158 -13.45 16.39 11.71
CA ILE A 158 -14.43 16.98 12.63
C ILE A 158 -13.85 18.26 13.24
N ASN A 159 -14.62 19.34 13.18
CA ASN A 159 -14.24 20.64 13.74
C ASN A 159 -14.77 20.86 15.17
N ASP A 160 -15.72 20.03 15.60
CA ASP A 160 -16.32 20.14 16.92
C ASP A 160 -15.37 19.52 17.95
N ILE A 161 -14.96 20.34 18.92
CA ILE A 161 -14.20 19.87 20.06
C ILE A 161 -15.19 19.71 21.22
N PRO A 162 -15.40 18.49 21.75
CA PRO A 162 -16.24 18.30 22.92
C PRO A 162 -15.51 18.85 24.16
N ILE A 163 -15.77 20.10 24.52
CA ILE A 163 -15.12 20.77 25.66
C ILE A 163 -16.16 21.10 26.72
N CYS A 164 -15.98 20.54 27.91
CA CYS A 164 -16.87 20.74 29.05
C CYS A 164 -16.67 22.11 29.76
N ASP A 165 -15.54 22.78 29.54
CA ASP A 165 -15.25 24.11 30.11
C ASP A 165 -14.44 24.98 29.12
N PRO A 166 -15.06 25.99 28.48
CA PRO A 166 -14.40 26.90 27.52
C PRO A 166 -13.21 27.67 28.11
N LYS A 167 -13.14 27.82 29.44
CA LYS A 167 -12.06 28.54 30.14
C LYS A 167 -10.85 27.66 30.40
N LYS A 168 -10.96 26.33 30.23
CA LYS A 168 -9.83 25.40 30.33
C LYS A 168 -8.87 25.63 29.16
N ILE A 169 -7.57 25.51 29.40
CA ILE A 169 -6.56 25.52 28.34
C ILE A 169 -6.71 24.23 27.53
N PHE A 170 -6.99 24.36 26.24
CA PHE A 170 -7.01 23.23 25.31
C PHE A 170 -5.58 22.91 24.85
N TYR A 171 -5.15 21.67 25.04
CA TYR A 171 -3.85 21.19 24.58
C TYR A 171 -4.00 20.49 23.22
N VAL A 172 -3.09 20.75 22.27
CA VAL A 172 -3.10 20.03 20.98
C VAL A 172 -3.00 18.50 21.16
N GLU A 173 -2.34 18.04 22.23
CA GLU A 173 -2.26 16.62 22.59
C GLU A 173 -3.61 16.03 23.05
N GLU A 174 -4.58 16.86 23.44
CA GLU A 174 -5.96 16.46 23.75
C GLU A 174 -6.82 16.30 22.47
N SER A 175 -6.22 16.39 21.27
CA SER A 175 -6.89 16.11 19.99
C SER A 175 -7.41 14.66 19.95
N GLN A 176 -8.60 14.47 19.40
CA GLN A 176 -9.28 13.18 19.35
C GLN A 176 -9.17 12.57 17.95
N GLN A 177 -8.91 11.27 17.93
CA GLN A 177 -8.97 10.45 16.73
C GLN A 177 -9.68 9.15 17.08
N TYR A 178 -10.68 8.81 16.28
CA TYR A 178 -11.39 7.55 16.34
C TYR A 178 -11.11 6.75 15.09
N GLU A 179 -10.97 5.44 15.25
CA GLU A 179 -10.62 4.52 14.18
C GLU A 179 -11.63 3.37 14.17
N PHE A 180 -12.23 3.12 13.01
CA PHE A 180 -13.24 2.10 12.81
C PHE A 180 -12.82 1.14 11.69
N LYS A 181 -12.96 -0.15 11.92
CA LYS A 181 -12.91 -1.22 10.91
C LYS A 181 -14.31 -1.51 10.37
N GLU A 182 -14.36 -2.40 9.39
CA GLU A 182 -15.60 -3.04 8.96
C GLU A 182 -16.33 -3.66 10.16
N ASN A 183 -17.60 -3.28 10.36
CA ASN A 183 -18.50 -3.74 11.43
C ASN A 183 -18.09 -3.37 12.87
N ASP A 184 -17.11 -2.49 13.08
CA ASP A 184 -16.83 -1.98 14.42
C ASP A 184 -18.05 -1.18 14.94
N PRO A 185 -18.49 -1.40 16.19
CA PRO A 185 -19.63 -0.69 16.75
C PRO A 185 -19.31 0.79 16.94
N ILE A 186 -20.24 1.66 16.57
CA ILE A 186 -20.10 3.10 16.72
C ILE A 186 -20.60 3.50 18.12
N PRO A 187 -19.76 4.19 18.93
CA PRO A 187 -20.18 4.68 20.24
C PRO A 187 -21.33 5.68 20.12
N LYS A 188 -22.46 5.38 20.79
CA LYS A 188 -23.61 6.30 20.84
C LYS A 188 -23.27 7.57 21.60
N ASN A 189 -23.79 8.71 21.13
CA ASN A 189 -23.71 10.03 21.78
C ASN A 189 -22.30 10.64 21.84
N ILE A 190 -21.33 10.09 21.10
CA ILE A 190 -20.01 10.72 20.93
C ILE A 190 -20.02 11.62 19.70
N PHE A 191 -20.69 11.17 18.63
CA PHE A 191 -20.80 11.91 17.39
C PHE A 191 -22.24 12.35 17.16
N THR A 192 -22.40 13.38 16.32
CA THR A 192 -23.70 13.74 15.78
C THR A 192 -24.27 12.57 14.97
N LYS A 193 -25.60 12.45 14.91
CA LYS A 193 -26.28 11.42 14.10
C LYS A 193 -25.82 11.34 12.65
N GLN A 194 -25.48 12.47 12.04
CA GLN A 194 -24.95 12.53 10.67
C GLN A 194 -23.59 11.81 10.55
N ILE A 195 -22.65 12.07 11.45
CA ILE A 195 -21.33 11.42 11.44
C ILE A 195 -21.46 9.93 11.75
N GLU A 196 -22.33 9.54 12.68
CA GLU A 196 -22.65 8.13 12.93
C GLU A 196 -23.09 7.44 11.62
N TRP A 197 -24.06 8.04 10.91
CA TRP A 197 -24.53 7.55 9.61
C TRP A 197 -23.40 7.49 8.57
N GLU A 198 -22.55 8.53 8.46
CA GLU A 198 -21.44 8.54 7.50
C GLU A 198 -20.45 7.39 7.74
N ILE A 199 -20.09 7.11 9.00
CA ILE A 199 -19.20 6.00 9.36
C ILE A 199 -19.82 4.67 8.91
N GLU A 200 -21.09 4.43 9.23
CA GLU A 200 -21.79 3.19 8.84
C GLU A 200 -21.81 3.01 7.32
N GLN A 201 -22.07 4.09 6.59
CA GLN A 201 -22.14 4.03 5.14
C GLN A 201 -20.77 3.80 4.50
N PHE A 202 -19.68 4.32 5.06
CA PHE A 202 -18.33 3.97 4.61
C PHE A 202 -17.96 2.52 4.93
N GLN A 203 -18.35 2.00 6.10
CA GLN A 203 -18.20 0.58 6.44
C GLN A 203 -18.94 -0.30 5.42
N LYS A 204 -20.22 0.00 5.13
CA LYS A 204 -21.03 -0.69 4.10
C LYS A 204 -20.42 -0.59 2.69
N SER A 205 -19.75 0.53 2.38
CA SER A 205 -19.06 0.75 1.09
C SER A 205 -17.72 0.00 0.97
N GLY A 206 -17.33 -0.76 1.98
CA GLY A 206 -16.08 -1.54 1.98
C GLY A 206 -14.84 -0.73 2.33
N ALA A 207 -14.96 0.34 3.12
CA ALA A 207 -13.80 1.04 3.65
C ALA A 207 -13.00 0.11 4.56
N PHE A 208 -11.70 -0.03 4.28
CA PHE A 208 -10.82 -0.84 5.12
C PHE A 208 -10.66 -0.23 6.52
N LYS A 209 -10.61 1.11 6.58
CA LYS A 209 -10.57 1.91 7.79
C LYS A 209 -11.30 3.23 7.61
N VAL A 210 -12.01 3.67 8.64
CA VAL A 210 -12.57 5.01 8.74
C VAL A 210 -11.93 5.72 9.93
N TYR A 211 -11.36 6.90 9.68
CA TYR A 211 -10.77 7.76 10.69
C TYR A 211 -11.64 9.00 10.86
N VAL A 212 -12.09 9.25 12.08
CA VAL A 212 -12.82 10.48 12.44
C VAL A 212 -11.92 11.30 13.35
N THR A 213 -11.58 12.53 12.94
CA THR A 213 -10.51 13.26 13.63
C THR A 213 -10.62 14.77 13.58
N ASN A 214 -10.17 15.44 14.64
CA ASN A 214 -9.85 16.87 14.62
C ASN A 214 -8.34 17.12 14.40
N ASN A 215 -7.57 16.07 14.06
CA ASN A 215 -6.16 16.16 13.71
C ASN A 215 -5.85 15.34 12.44
N PRO A 216 -6.18 15.88 11.25
CA PRO A 216 -5.93 15.22 9.97
C PRO A 216 -4.50 14.73 9.74
N ARG A 217 -3.51 15.40 10.34
CA ARG A 217 -2.11 14.98 10.24
C ARG A 217 -1.87 13.63 10.91
N LEU A 218 -2.43 13.42 12.10
CA LEU A 218 -2.28 12.17 12.85
C LEU A 218 -2.98 11.02 12.10
N SER A 219 -4.21 11.26 11.63
CA SER A 219 -4.96 10.25 10.88
C SER A 219 -4.30 9.90 9.56
N LEU A 220 -3.67 10.86 8.88
CA LEU A 220 -2.89 10.59 7.67
C LEU A 220 -1.74 9.61 7.97
N ILE A 221 -0.98 9.83 9.05
CA ILE A 221 0.12 8.94 9.46
C ILE A 221 -0.40 7.53 9.77
N HIS A 222 -1.55 7.41 10.44
CA HIS A 222 -2.14 6.11 10.77
C HIS A 222 -2.64 5.39 9.51
N ALA A 223 -3.30 6.13 8.61
CA ALA A 223 -3.79 5.60 7.35
C ALA A 223 -2.64 5.11 6.44
N GLU A 224 -1.51 5.81 6.40
CA GLU A 224 -0.32 5.41 5.63
C GLU A 224 0.23 4.04 5.99
N GLN A 225 0.14 3.66 7.27
CA GLN A 225 0.68 2.40 7.78
C GLN A 225 -0.16 1.18 7.34
N GLN A 226 -1.44 1.39 7.07
CA GLN A 226 -2.41 0.29 6.93
C GLN A 226 -3.11 0.23 5.57
N ALA A 227 -3.23 1.35 4.87
CA ALA A 227 -3.97 1.46 3.62
C ALA A 227 -3.07 1.59 2.38
N ASP A 228 -3.64 1.22 1.23
CA ASP A 228 -3.02 1.42 -0.08
C ASP A 228 -3.32 2.80 -0.65
N ILE A 229 -4.52 3.32 -0.37
CA ILE A 229 -5.07 4.58 -0.88
C ILE A 229 -5.84 5.26 0.25
N ILE A 230 -5.75 6.59 0.30
CA ILE A 230 -6.42 7.40 1.32
C ILE A 230 -7.43 8.30 0.61
N ILE A 231 -8.69 8.29 1.05
CA ILE A 231 -9.72 9.24 0.66
C ILE A 231 -9.89 10.24 1.81
N TYR A 232 -9.76 11.52 1.52
CA TYR A 232 -10.05 12.58 2.47
C TYR A 232 -11.36 13.24 2.07
N ASP A 233 -12.40 13.03 2.87
CA ASP A 233 -13.70 13.65 2.66
C ASP A 233 -13.77 14.97 3.41
N SER A 234 -13.54 16.09 2.72
CA SER A 234 -13.45 17.40 3.38
C SER A 234 -14.75 17.79 4.09
N GLN A 235 -14.66 18.48 5.23
CA GLN A 235 -15.87 18.95 5.90
C GLN A 235 -16.47 20.14 5.14
N MET A 236 -17.73 20.04 4.71
CA MET A 236 -18.43 21.10 3.96
C MET A 236 -17.63 21.64 2.75
N CYS A 237 -17.08 22.85 2.79
CA CYS A 237 -16.26 23.44 1.72
C CYS A 237 -14.81 23.69 2.17
N GLU A 238 -14.35 22.94 3.17
CA GLU A 238 -12.99 23.02 3.69
C GLU A 238 -11.96 22.92 2.53
N MET A 239 -10.88 23.68 2.66
CA MET A 239 -9.71 23.60 1.79
C MET A 239 -8.57 22.94 2.57
N PRO A 240 -8.37 21.61 2.45
CA PRO A 240 -7.42 20.88 3.27
C PRO A 240 -5.97 21.18 2.87
N PHE A 241 -5.07 21.26 3.84
CA PHE A 241 -3.63 21.43 3.60
C PHE A 241 -2.90 20.09 3.39
N ILE A 242 -3.43 19.23 2.52
CA ILE A 242 -2.84 17.92 2.23
C ILE A 242 -2.38 17.89 0.78
N GLN A 243 -1.19 17.36 0.52
CA GLN A 243 -0.71 17.12 -0.84
C GLN A 243 -1.48 15.93 -1.42
N ALA A 244 -2.39 16.23 -2.33
CA ALA A 244 -3.17 15.23 -3.04
C ALA A 244 -2.34 14.53 -4.12
N TYR A 245 -2.66 13.25 -4.37
CA TYR A 245 -2.36 12.59 -5.64
C TYR A 245 -3.29 13.13 -6.74
N SER A 246 -4.57 13.33 -6.39
CA SER A 246 -5.57 13.93 -7.25
C SER A 246 -6.68 14.54 -6.39
N SER A 247 -7.25 15.65 -6.86
CA SER A 247 -8.33 16.35 -6.14
C SER A 247 -9.56 16.51 -7.02
N PHE A 248 -10.73 16.30 -6.41
CA PHE A 248 -12.05 16.39 -7.03
C PHE A 248 -12.85 17.51 -6.37
N CYS A 249 -13.40 18.43 -7.16
CA CYS A 249 -14.34 19.43 -6.68
C CYS A 249 -15.74 19.14 -7.23
N LEU A 250 -16.71 18.95 -6.33
CA LEU A 250 -18.10 18.77 -6.71
C LEU A 250 -18.82 20.10 -6.89
N ILE A 251 -19.65 20.15 -7.93
CA ILE A 251 -20.53 21.27 -8.29
C ILE A 251 -21.90 20.75 -8.69
N THR A 252 -22.93 21.60 -8.54
CA THR A 252 -24.26 21.40 -9.12
C THR A 252 -24.60 22.55 -10.07
N LYS A 253 -25.57 22.33 -10.96
CA LYS A 253 -26.08 23.39 -11.85
C LYS A 253 -26.56 24.63 -11.08
N GLU A 254 -27.15 24.44 -9.91
CA GLU A 254 -27.62 25.54 -9.06
C GLU A 254 -26.46 26.36 -8.49
N THR A 255 -25.41 25.70 -8.00
CA THR A 255 -24.23 26.39 -7.44
C THR A 255 -23.51 27.26 -8.48
N ILE A 256 -23.54 26.87 -9.75
CA ILE A 256 -22.95 27.65 -10.85
C ILE A 256 -23.85 28.82 -11.26
N LYS A 257 -25.17 28.61 -11.28
CA LYS A 257 -26.13 29.66 -11.62
C LYS A 257 -26.19 30.75 -10.56
N ASN A 258 -26.07 30.39 -9.29
CA ASN A 258 -26.21 31.30 -8.16
C ASN A 258 -25.04 31.16 -7.20
N ILE A 259 -23.85 31.56 -7.67
CA ILE A 259 -22.60 31.39 -6.94
C ILE A 259 -22.64 32.12 -5.59
N ARG A 260 -23.14 33.35 -5.53
CA ARG A 260 -23.05 34.17 -4.30
C ARG A 260 -23.85 33.57 -3.14
N GLU A 261 -25.04 33.04 -3.42
CA GLU A 261 -25.96 32.55 -2.38
C GLU A 261 -25.74 31.07 -2.06
N LYS A 262 -25.33 30.25 -3.05
CA LYS A 262 -25.23 28.79 -2.89
C LYS A 262 -23.82 28.28 -2.59
N THR A 263 -22.82 29.15 -2.58
CA THR A 263 -21.43 28.78 -2.26
C THR A 263 -21.00 29.30 -0.90
N LEU A 264 -20.05 28.60 -0.30
CA LEU A 264 -19.43 28.98 0.96
C LEU A 264 -17.97 29.39 0.69
N TRP A 265 -17.39 30.17 1.57
CA TRP A 265 -15.98 30.54 1.55
C TRP A 265 -15.13 29.43 2.18
N PRO A 266 -14.06 28.91 1.54
CA PRO A 266 -13.44 29.32 0.28
C PRO A 266 -13.79 28.40 -0.91
N GLY A 267 -15.03 27.91 -1.05
CA GLY A 267 -15.47 26.93 -2.05
C GLY A 267 -15.13 27.27 -3.50
N ILE A 268 -15.14 28.55 -3.91
CA ILE A 268 -14.68 28.95 -5.26
C ILE A 268 -13.18 28.69 -5.45
N ALA A 269 -12.37 28.84 -4.40
CA ALA A 269 -10.95 28.46 -4.45
C ALA A 269 -10.77 26.94 -4.57
N ASN A 270 -11.66 26.13 -3.98
CA ASN A 270 -11.67 24.68 -4.21
C ASN A 270 -11.93 24.33 -5.67
N LEU A 271 -12.84 25.05 -6.35
CA LEU A 271 -13.12 24.86 -7.76
C LEU A 271 -11.89 25.13 -8.64
N HIS A 272 -11.23 26.27 -8.45
CA HIS A 272 -10.06 26.64 -9.25
C HIS A 272 -8.80 25.83 -8.92
N SER A 273 -8.66 25.36 -7.69
CA SER A 273 -7.49 24.58 -7.27
C SER A 273 -7.56 23.10 -7.61
N SER A 274 -8.71 22.59 -8.06
CA SER A 274 -8.90 21.15 -8.29
C SER A 274 -8.61 20.76 -9.73
N GLU A 275 -7.87 19.68 -9.92
CA GLU A 275 -7.62 19.10 -11.25
C GLU A 275 -8.90 18.55 -11.89
N ASN A 276 -9.76 17.93 -11.07
CA ASN A 276 -10.96 17.25 -11.50
C ASN A 276 -12.20 17.96 -10.97
N ILE A 277 -13.20 18.16 -11.84
CA ILE A 277 -14.48 18.75 -11.50
C ILE A 277 -15.58 17.73 -11.78
N VAL A 278 -16.47 17.52 -10.80
CA VAL A 278 -17.59 16.58 -10.91
C VAL A 278 -18.90 17.35 -10.86
N LEU A 279 -19.66 17.33 -11.96
CA LEU A 279 -21.01 17.88 -12.01
C LEU A 279 -22.03 16.83 -11.62
N LEU A 280 -22.70 17.08 -10.49
CA LEU A 280 -23.88 16.32 -10.09
C LEU A 280 -25.14 16.98 -10.64
N SER A 281 -25.87 16.26 -11.48
CA SER A 281 -27.12 16.74 -12.07
C SER A 281 -28.07 15.60 -12.39
N ASN A 282 -29.35 15.79 -12.05
CA ASN A 282 -30.42 14.85 -12.39
C ASN A 282 -30.93 15.03 -13.84
N ASP A 283 -30.50 16.08 -14.54
CA ASP A 283 -30.95 16.37 -15.91
C ASP A 283 -30.42 15.31 -16.91
N THR A 284 -31.24 14.98 -17.91
CA THR A 284 -30.87 14.09 -19.02
C THR A 284 -30.19 14.82 -20.18
N ASP A 285 -30.28 16.15 -20.23
CA ASP A 285 -29.86 17.02 -21.34
C ASP A 285 -28.37 17.42 -21.28
N TYR A 286 -27.51 16.50 -20.84
CA TYR A 286 -26.07 16.74 -20.68
C TYR A 286 -25.36 16.91 -22.04
N LYS A 287 -25.73 16.10 -23.05
CA LYS A 287 -25.04 16.07 -24.34
C LYS A 287 -25.01 17.42 -25.06
N THR A 288 -26.05 18.24 -24.91
CA THR A 288 -26.19 19.55 -25.57
C THR A 288 -25.40 20.67 -24.87
N LYS A 289 -25.05 20.49 -23.58
CA LYS A 289 -24.37 21.53 -22.76
C LYS A 289 -22.95 21.13 -22.33
N LYS A 290 -22.48 19.97 -22.77
CA LYS A 290 -21.11 19.50 -22.52
C LYS A 290 -20.09 20.56 -22.90
N ASP A 291 -20.15 21.06 -24.13
CA ASP A 291 -19.20 22.04 -24.65
C ASP A 291 -19.19 23.36 -23.85
N HIS A 292 -20.34 23.77 -23.31
CA HIS A 292 -20.44 24.96 -22.48
C HIS A 292 -19.63 24.81 -21.18
N TYR A 293 -19.76 23.70 -20.46
CA TYR A 293 -19.00 23.46 -19.24
C TYR A 293 -17.51 23.24 -19.50
N TYR A 294 -17.16 22.56 -20.61
CA TYR A 294 -15.75 22.44 -21.04
C TYR A 294 -15.11 23.79 -21.36
N CYS A 295 -15.87 24.72 -21.94
CA CYS A 295 -15.39 26.09 -22.16
C CYS A 295 -15.25 26.87 -20.85
N LEU A 296 -16.22 26.73 -19.93
CA LEU A 296 -16.23 27.45 -18.65
C LEU A 296 -15.06 27.03 -17.75
N PHE A 297 -14.69 25.75 -17.78
CA PHE A 297 -13.63 25.16 -16.95
C PHE A 297 -12.46 24.63 -17.77
N LYS A 298 -12.04 25.40 -18.77
CA LYS A 298 -10.92 25.05 -19.64
C LYS A 298 -9.65 24.79 -18.80
N GLY A 299 -9.06 23.60 -18.98
CA GLY A 299 -7.86 23.17 -18.25
C GLY A 299 -8.12 22.19 -17.10
N HIS A 300 -9.38 21.92 -16.77
CA HIS A 300 -9.79 20.91 -15.79
C HIS A 300 -10.31 19.65 -16.48
N GLN A 301 -10.13 18.50 -15.84
CA GLN A 301 -10.81 17.27 -16.25
C GLN A 301 -12.23 17.26 -15.68
N PHE A 302 -13.23 17.02 -16.54
CA PHE A 302 -14.63 17.17 -16.18
C PHE A 302 -15.38 15.84 -16.22
N PHE A 303 -16.06 15.51 -15.12
CA PHE A 303 -16.84 14.30 -14.94
C PHE A 303 -18.31 14.62 -14.70
N PHE A 304 -19.18 13.72 -15.14
CA PHE A 304 -20.62 13.85 -14.98
C PHE A 304 -21.15 12.66 -14.20
N ALA A 305 -21.94 12.96 -13.18
CA ALA A 305 -22.56 11.95 -12.33
C ALA A 305 -23.99 12.38 -12.00
N LYS A 306 -24.82 11.38 -11.68
CA LYS A 306 -26.19 11.60 -11.23
C LYS A 306 -26.38 10.99 -9.85
N THR A 307 -27.26 11.59 -9.06
CA THR A 307 -27.67 10.98 -7.80
C THR A 307 -28.84 10.04 -8.07
N LYS A 308 -28.69 8.77 -7.67
CA LYS A 308 -29.74 7.75 -7.69
C LYS A 308 -30.00 7.31 -6.26
N PHE A 309 -31.26 7.37 -5.83
CA PHE A 309 -31.66 6.88 -4.52
C PHE A 309 -31.92 5.37 -4.59
N ILE A 310 -31.30 4.62 -3.68
CA ILE A 310 -31.39 3.15 -3.62
C ILE A 310 -31.98 2.78 -2.25
N PRO A 311 -32.95 1.84 -2.17
CA PRO A 311 -33.47 1.36 -0.90
C PRO A 311 -32.40 0.59 -0.12
N GLU A 312 -32.27 0.86 1.18
CA GLU A 312 -31.41 0.11 2.08
C GLU A 312 -32.05 -1.22 2.47
N ASP A 313 -31.24 -2.29 2.52
CA ASP A 313 -31.61 -3.63 3.01
C ASP A 313 -32.91 -4.22 2.41
N SER A 314 -33.34 -3.70 1.26
CA SER A 314 -34.59 -4.06 0.59
C SER A 314 -34.40 -4.10 -0.93
N SER A 315 -35.13 -5.00 -1.58
CA SER A 315 -35.18 -5.08 -3.05
C SER A 315 -36.10 -4.04 -3.68
N GLY A 316 -36.81 -3.23 -2.88
CA GLY A 316 -37.83 -2.29 -3.33
C GLY A 316 -39.18 -2.94 -3.68
N MET A 317 -39.23 -4.28 -3.79
CA MET A 317 -40.46 -5.05 -4.08
C MET A 317 -41.56 -4.83 -3.02
N GLU A 318 -41.15 -4.45 -1.82
CA GLU A 318 -42.01 -4.24 -0.65
C GLU A 318 -42.91 -3.01 -0.80
N VAL A 319 -42.58 -2.11 -1.73
CA VAL A 319 -43.39 -0.94 -2.10
C VAL A 319 -44.53 -1.33 -3.04
N PHE A 320 -44.37 -2.43 -3.79
CA PHE A 320 -45.29 -2.81 -4.85
C PHE A 320 -46.70 -3.04 -4.30
N ASN A 321 -47.68 -2.38 -4.90
CA ASN A 321 -49.10 -2.49 -4.58
C ASN A 321 -49.50 -2.11 -3.13
N HIS A 322 -48.69 -1.29 -2.43
CA HIS A 322 -49.00 -0.78 -1.10
C HIS A 322 -49.29 0.73 -1.10
N SER A 323 -49.95 1.20 -0.05
CA SER A 323 -50.11 2.62 0.23
C SER A 323 -48.83 3.19 0.86
N VAL A 324 -48.29 4.26 0.26
CA VAL A 324 -46.95 4.76 0.59
C VAL A 324 -47.00 6.20 1.05
N LEU A 325 -46.35 6.48 2.18
CA LEU A 325 -46.02 7.83 2.65
C LEU A 325 -44.54 8.12 2.38
N THR A 326 -44.22 9.36 2.01
CA THR A 326 -42.85 9.74 1.64
C THR A 326 -42.34 10.90 2.50
N VAL A 327 -41.10 10.76 2.96
CA VAL A 327 -40.39 11.75 3.79
C VAL A 327 -39.06 12.07 3.13
N ASP A 328 -38.88 13.33 2.72
CA ASP A 328 -37.70 13.82 2.05
C ASP A 328 -36.92 14.84 2.86
N GLU A 329 -35.59 14.84 2.70
CA GLU A 329 -34.76 15.97 3.13
C GLU A 329 -34.96 17.15 2.17
N LYS A 330 -34.83 18.39 2.67
CA LYS A 330 -34.95 19.61 1.86
C LYS A 330 -34.02 19.65 0.64
N SER A 331 -32.85 19.00 0.71
CA SER A 331 -31.90 18.87 -0.41
C SER A 331 -32.30 17.81 -1.45
N SER A 332 -33.22 16.90 -1.13
CA SER A 332 -33.60 15.75 -1.96
C SER A 332 -35.11 15.67 -2.25
N VAL A 333 -35.85 16.78 -2.14
CA VAL A 333 -37.31 16.83 -2.31
C VAL A 333 -37.77 16.11 -3.59
N GLY A 334 -38.68 15.14 -3.43
CA GLY A 334 -39.24 14.32 -4.49
C GLY A 334 -38.48 13.03 -4.77
N ALA A 335 -37.36 12.76 -4.09
CA ALA A 335 -36.58 11.54 -4.24
C ALA A 335 -37.35 10.29 -3.79
N SER A 336 -37.89 10.30 -2.56
CA SER A 336 -38.67 9.18 -2.03
C SER A 336 -39.95 8.95 -2.85
N LYS A 337 -40.59 10.02 -3.33
CA LYS A 337 -41.74 9.92 -4.23
C LYS A 337 -41.39 9.27 -5.56
N LYS A 338 -40.29 9.68 -6.18
CA LYS A 338 -39.84 9.09 -7.44
C LYS A 338 -39.56 7.59 -7.27
N LEU A 339 -38.89 7.21 -6.18
CA LEU A 339 -38.61 5.81 -5.87
C LEU A 339 -39.91 5.00 -5.62
N ALA A 340 -40.88 5.58 -4.93
CA ALA A 340 -42.18 4.94 -4.69
C ALA A 340 -42.88 4.58 -6.01
N ILE A 341 -42.89 5.52 -6.97
CA ILE A 341 -43.50 5.33 -8.29
C ILE A 341 -42.72 4.29 -9.10
N GLU A 342 -41.39 4.37 -9.13
CA GLU A 342 -40.52 3.44 -9.86
C GLU A 342 -40.68 1.98 -9.37
N ASN A 343 -40.98 1.79 -8.07
CA ASN A 343 -41.21 0.47 -7.47
C ASN A 343 -42.69 0.04 -7.43
N GLY A 344 -43.60 0.77 -8.09
CA GLY A 344 -44.98 0.34 -8.29
C GLY A 344 -45.91 0.51 -7.08
N ALA A 345 -45.75 1.58 -6.30
CA ALA A 345 -46.70 1.96 -5.25
C ALA A 345 -48.15 2.02 -5.77
N PHE A 346 -49.11 1.49 -5.00
CA PHE A 346 -50.54 1.52 -5.36
C PHE A 346 -51.11 2.93 -5.23
N GLU A 347 -50.82 3.58 -4.10
CA GLU A 347 -51.30 4.91 -3.77
C GLU A 347 -50.22 5.69 -3.01
N LEU A 348 -50.09 6.98 -3.31
CA LEU A 348 -49.27 7.91 -2.55
C LEU A 348 -50.17 8.69 -1.60
N ILE A 349 -49.99 8.49 -0.30
CA ILE A 349 -50.79 9.16 0.72
C ILE A 349 -50.33 10.61 0.86
N ASP A 350 -51.28 11.53 0.74
CA ASP A 350 -51.04 12.94 1.01
C ASP A 350 -50.77 13.15 2.52
N PRO A 351 -49.59 13.66 2.90
CA PRO A 351 -49.28 13.96 4.31
C PRO A 351 -50.09 15.12 4.89
N SER A 352 -50.64 16.01 4.05
CA SER A 352 -51.25 17.29 4.46
C SER A 352 -52.31 17.18 5.59
N PRO A 353 -53.22 16.18 5.59
CA PRO A 353 -54.20 15.99 6.66
C PRO A 353 -53.61 15.57 8.01
N PHE A 354 -52.37 15.07 8.03
CA PHE A 354 -51.71 14.49 9.19
C PHE A 354 -50.56 15.37 9.73
N LEU A 355 -50.32 16.52 9.10
CA LEU A 355 -49.22 17.42 9.46
C LEU A 355 -49.39 17.99 10.86
N VAL A 356 -48.27 18.06 11.57
CA VAL A 356 -48.14 18.79 12.83
C VAL A 356 -47.55 20.16 12.54
N GLU A 357 -47.91 21.18 13.32
CA GLU A 357 -47.45 22.56 13.16
C GLU A 357 -45.91 22.66 13.07
N GLY A 358 -45.43 23.31 12.00
CA GLY A 358 -44.01 23.50 11.71
C GLY A 358 -43.37 22.48 10.76
N LEU A 359 -44.15 21.55 10.18
CA LEU A 359 -43.71 20.70 9.05
C LEU A 359 -44.29 21.22 7.73
N GLU A 360 -43.49 21.18 6.67
CA GLU A 360 -43.91 21.57 5.32
C GLU A 360 -44.12 20.35 4.43
N THR A 361 -45.00 20.47 3.45
CA THR A 361 -45.14 19.49 2.38
C THR A 361 -44.75 20.10 1.05
N SER A 362 -43.99 19.34 0.27
CA SER A 362 -43.62 19.73 -1.09
C SER A 362 -43.67 18.51 -1.98
N ASN A 363 -44.24 18.68 -3.17
CA ASN A 363 -44.50 17.58 -4.12
C ASN A 363 -45.29 16.39 -3.54
N GLY A 364 -46.05 16.57 -2.45
CA GLY A 364 -46.80 15.48 -1.80
C GLY A 364 -45.94 14.60 -0.88
N SER A 365 -44.76 15.07 -0.49
CA SER A 365 -43.87 14.45 0.49
C SER A 365 -43.71 15.37 1.71
N ILE A 366 -43.49 14.79 2.89
CA ILE A 366 -43.11 15.54 4.09
C ILE A 366 -41.67 16.02 3.88
N VAL A 367 -41.42 17.31 3.98
CA VAL A 367 -40.07 17.87 3.85
C VAL A 367 -39.54 18.23 5.22
N ALA A 368 -38.41 17.64 5.57
CA ALA A 368 -37.68 17.95 6.80
C ALA A 368 -36.47 18.83 6.48
N ASP A 369 -36.34 19.95 7.18
CA ASP A 369 -35.10 20.70 7.24
C ASP A 369 -34.35 20.28 8.50
N LEU A 370 -33.55 19.22 8.38
CA LEU A 370 -32.64 18.78 9.44
C LEU A 370 -31.27 19.48 9.34
N SER A 371 -31.10 20.34 8.32
CA SER A 371 -29.84 21.03 8.10
C SER A 371 -29.72 22.18 9.09
N THR A 372 -28.72 22.10 9.95
CA THR A 372 -28.42 23.13 10.93
C THR A 372 -28.12 24.44 10.19
N ASN A 373 -28.93 25.46 10.39
CA ASN A 373 -28.79 26.79 9.79
C ASN A 373 -27.32 27.27 9.82
N ASP A 374 -26.65 27.37 8.65
CA ASP A 374 -25.33 28.00 8.38
C ASP A 374 -24.22 27.86 9.44
N ARG A 375 -24.32 26.91 10.36
CA ARG A 375 -23.47 26.76 11.55
C ARG A 375 -23.15 25.29 11.74
N SER A 376 -21.96 25.05 12.30
CA SER A 376 -21.50 23.73 12.76
C SER A 376 -22.57 23.03 13.61
N PRO A 377 -22.60 21.69 13.62
CA PRO A 377 -23.47 20.96 14.53
C PRO A 377 -23.21 21.44 15.96
N SER A 378 -24.26 21.88 16.65
CA SER A 378 -24.19 22.26 18.06
C SER A 378 -25.22 21.43 18.81
N PRO A 379 -25.04 21.20 20.12
CA PRO A 379 -26.03 20.48 20.93
C PRO A 379 -27.45 21.08 20.82
N GLU A 380 -27.55 22.39 20.67
CA GLU A 380 -28.83 23.11 20.49
C GLU A 380 -29.50 22.74 19.15
N ASN A 381 -28.73 22.65 18.08
CA ASN A 381 -29.24 22.29 16.76
C ASN A 381 -29.67 20.81 16.70
N GLU A 382 -28.99 19.93 17.44
CA GLU A 382 -29.36 18.51 17.52
C GLU A 382 -30.68 18.31 18.27
N ILE A 383 -30.93 19.12 19.31
CA ILE A 383 -32.22 19.17 20.01
C ILE A 383 -33.35 19.62 19.06
N GLU A 384 -33.12 20.66 18.24
CA GLU A 384 -34.11 21.12 17.27
C GLU A 384 -34.41 20.07 16.18
N ALA A 385 -33.35 19.39 15.70
CA ALA A 385 -33.48 18.29 14.76
C ALA A 385 -34.28 17.12 15.36
N ASP A 386 -34.03 16.76 16.62
CA ASP A 386 -34.75 15.70 17.34
C ASP A 386 -36.23 16.04 17.54
N LEU A 387 -36.55 17.29 17.88
CA LEU A 387 -37.93 17.78 17.95
C LEU A 387 -38.64 17.68 16.58
N THR A 388 -37.94 18.03 15.50
CA THR A 388 -38.46 17.90 14.13
C THR A 388 -38.72 16.44 13.77
N VAL A 389 -37.80 15.54 14.12
CA VAL A 389 -37.98 14.09 13.92
C VAL A 389 -39.16 13.55 14.72
N GLN A 390 -39.37 13.97 15.97
CA GLN A 390 -40.54 13.59 16.76
C GLN A 390 -41.86 14.03 16.10
N LYS A 391 -41.89 15.23 15.50
CA LYS A 391 -43.05 15.68 14.72
C LYS A 391 -43.30 14.79 13.50
N ILE A 392 -42.23 14.41 12.79
CA ILE A 392 -42.31 13.49 11.63
C ILE A 392 -42.86 12.14 12.07
N VAL A 393 -42.37 11.56 13.18
CA VAL A 393 -42.87 10.30 13.76
C VAL A 393 -44.37 10.40 14.07
N ASN A 394 -44.80 11.50 14.68
CA ASN A 394 -46.21 11.71 14.99
C ASN A 394 -47.09 11.78 13.73
N THR A 395 -46.63 12.45 12.67
CA THR A 395 -47.33 12.48 11.38
C THR A 395 -47.34 11.11 10.70
N ILE A 396 -46.21 10.40 10.71
CA ILE A 396 -46.10 9.04 10.19
C ILE A 396 -47.10 8.13 10.92
N ASN A 397 -47.12 8.13 12.25
CA ASN A 397 -47.96 7.22 13.04
C ASN A 397 -49.46 7.50 12.85
N LYS A 398 -49.86 8.76 12.62
CA LYS A 398 -51.25 9.14 12.31
C LYS A 398 -51.71 8.81 10.89
N SER A 399 -50.79 8.58 9.96
CA SER A 399 -51.15 8.31 8.56
C SER A 399 -51.78 6.92 8.40
N THR A 400 -52.47 6.70 7.29
CA THR A 400 -53.03 5.40 6.91
C THR A 400 -52.05 4.54 6.09
N ALA A 401 -50.78 4.92 6.02
CA ALA A 401 -49.80 4.28 5.14
C ALA A 401 -49.28 2.97 5.71
N ASP A 402 -49.20 1.95 4.85
CA ASP A 402 -48.60 0.65 5.16
C ASP A 402 -47.07 0.71 5.07
N VAL A 403 -46.57 1.47 4.10
CA VAL A 403 -45.13 1.61 3.80
C VAL A 403 -44.72 3.08 3.88
N VAL A 404 -43.56 3.35 4.47
CA VAL A 404 -42.98 4.69 4.58
C VAL A 404 -41.59 4.67 3.95
N ILE A 405 -41.37 5.53 2.96
CA ILE A 405 -40.06 5.71 2.32
C ILE A 405 -39.42 6.97 2.86
N ILE A 406 -38.20 6.84 3.37
CA ILE A 406 -37.48 7.91 4.08
C ILE A 406 -36.15 8.17 3.38
N SER A 407 -35.87 9.41 2.96
CA SER A 407 -34.57 9.83 2.41
C SER A 407 -33.70 10.64 3.37
N LEU A 408 -34.05 10.64 4.66
CA LEU A 408 -33.29 11.30 5.71
C LEU A 408 -32.01 10.50 6.05
N GLN A 409 -30.88 11.19 6.18
CA GLN A 409 -29.56 10.63 6.53
C GLN A 409 -29.41 10.38 8.04
N ARG A 410 -30.48 9.90 8.68
CA ARG A 410 -30.49 9.50 10.09
C ARG A 410 -31.63 8.52 10.35
N ASP A 411 -31.41 7.64 11.31
CA ASP A 411 -32.46 6.75 11.78
C ASP A 411 -33.52 7.50 12.58
N ILE A 412 -34.76 7.00 12.47
CA ILE A 412 -35.92 7.51 13.18
C ILE A 412 -36.46 6.41 14.10
N GLU A 413 -36.46 6.69 15.41
CA GLU A 413 -37.02 5.82 16.43
C GLU A 413 -38.49 6.18 16.74
N GLY A 414 -39.28 5.22 17.25
CA GLY A 414 -40.64 5.48 17.74
C GLY A 414 -41.77 5.39 16.71
N ILE A 415 -41.50 4.83 15.52
CA ILE A 415 -42.53 4.53 14.51
C ILE A 415 -43.29 3.26 14.90
N ASP A 416 -44.60 3.23 14.62
CA ASP A 416 -45.48 2.08 14.85
C ASP A 416 -44.93 0.81 14.18
N PRO A 417 -44.72 -0.31 14.91
CA PRO A 417 -44.26 -1.58 14.35
C PRO A 417 -45.13 -2.15 13.22
N GLY A 418 -46.39 -1.72 13.12
CA GLY A 418 -47.27 -2.09 12.00
C GLY A 418 -46.91 -1.45 10.66
N LYS A 419 -46.05 -0.42 10.65
CA LYS A 419 -45.64 0.31 9.45
C LYS A 419 -44.27 -0.14 8.98
N LYS A 420 -44.16 -0.44 7.69
CA LYS A 420 -42.91 -0.87 7.08
C LYS A 420 -42.09 0.33 6.65
N ILE A 421 -40.86 0.45 7.14
CA ILE A 421 -39.98 1.57 6.82
C ILE A 421 -38.92 1.11 5.81
N ILE A 422 -38.73 1.92 4.77
CA ILE A 422 -37.67 1.72 3.78
C ILE A 422 -36.83 3.00 3.76
N TYR A 423 -35.61 2.90 4.29
CA TYR A 423 -34.62 3.96 4.17
C TYR A 423 -34.04 3.97 2.77
N THR A 424 -33.67 5.15 2.30
CA THR A 424 -33.11 5.34 0.97
C THR A 424 -31.84 6.15 1.04
N THR A 425 -30.84 5.69 0.29
CA THR A 425 -29.52 6.27 0.33
C THR A 425 -29.10 6.78 -1.05
N PRO A 426 -28.57 8.01 -1.14
CA PRO A 426 -28.19 8.61 -2.40
C PRO A 426 -26.83 8.08 -2.88
N GLU A 427 -26.84 7.36 -4.00
CA GLU A 427 -25.65 6.80 -4.64
C GLU A 427 -25.29 7.50 -5.95
N ILE A 428 -24.01 7.44 -6.30
CA ILE A 428 -23.51 7.96 -7.57
C ILE A 428 -23.80 6.97 -8.70
N GLN A 429 -24.53 7.45 -9.70
CA GLN A 429 -24.58 6.84 -11.02
C GLN A 429 -23.58 7.54 -11.93
N ASP A 430 -22.44 6.88 -12.19
CA ASP A 430 -21.39 7.37 -13.09
C ASP A 430 -21.87 7.35 -14.55
N HIS A 431 -21.61 8.44 -15.27
CA HIS A 431 -21.97 8.55 -16.67
C HIS A 431 -20.83 8.02 -17.55
N GLU A 432 -21.15 7.08 -18.46
CA GLU A 432 -20.17 6.45 -19.36
C GLU A 432 -19.00 5.77 -18.62
N ASP A 433 -19.20 5.37 -17.36
CA ASP A 433 -18.18 4.79 -16.48
C ASP A 433 -16.90 5.63 -16.42
N SER A 434 -17.03 6.95 -16.55
CA SER A 434 -15.89 7.87 -16.70
C SER A 434 -15.04 7.95 -15.44
N LEU A 435 -15.66 8.00 -14.25
CA LEU A 435 -14.99 7.97 -12.95
C LEU A 435 -14.42 6.59 -12.67
N TYR A 436 -15.18 5.52 -12.97
CA TYR A 436 -14.70 4.14 -12.86
C TYR A 436 -13.43 3.89 -13.67
N ASN A 437 -13.44 4.31 -14.95
CA ASN A 437 -12.31 4.17 -15.85
C ASN A 437 -11.10 4.97 -15.36
N TRP A 438 -11.32 6.17 -14.82
CA TRP A 438 -10.26 6.97 -14.23
C TRP A 438 -9.62 6.29 -13.02
N LEU A 439 -10.43 5.78 -12.08
CA LEU A 439 -9.95 5.07 -10.89
C LEU A 439 -9.18 3.80 -11.27
N SER A 440 -9.74 2.99 -12.17
CA SER A 440 -9.14 1.72 -12.58
C SER A 440 -7.81 1.91 -13.31
N ARG A 441 -7.68 2.96 -14.13
CA ARG A 441 -6.41 3.32 -14.78
C ARG A 441 -5.40 3.86 -13.77
N SER A 442 -5.83 4.74 -12.88
CA SER A 442 -4.96 5.42 -11.91
C SER A 442 -4.42 4.47 -10.84
N PHE A 443 -5.21 3.46 -10.45
CA PHE A 443 -4.88 2.52 -9.38
C PHE A 443 -4.82 1.07 -9.84
N SER A 444 -4.26 0.85 -11.04
CA SER A 444 -3.88 -0.49 -11.51
C SER A 444 -2.93 -1.21 -10.55
N ASN A 445 -2.70 -2.50 -10.79
CA ASN A 445 -1.91 -3.38 -9.91
C ASN A 445 -0.62 -2.69 -9.42
N PRO A 446 -0.36 -2.70 -8.10
CA PRO A 446 0.83 -2.05 -7.55
C PRO A 446 2.08 -2.67 -8.16
N LYS A 447 2.94 -1.83 -8.74
CA LYS A 447 4.25 -2.27 -9.20
C LYS A 447 5.12 -2.61 -7.98
N PRO A 448 5.77 -3.79 -7.93
CA PRO A 448 6.67 -4.11 -6.84
C PRO A 448 7.77 -3.03 -6.68
N PRO A 449 8.14 -2.66 -5.45
CA PRO A 449 9.01 -1.51 -5.17
C PRO A 449 10.40 -1.63 -5.81
N LEU A 450 10.94 -2.84 -5.89
CA LEU A 450 12.25 -3.11 -6.48
C LEU A 450 12.20 -3.51 -7.96
N GLN A 451 11.02 -3.57 -8.57
CA GLN A 451 10.89 -3.97 -9.97
C GLN A 451 11.75 -3.08 -10.87
N LYS A 452 11.58 -1.76 -10.77
CA LYS A 452 12.38 -0.79 -11.55
C LYS A 452 13.87 -0.86 -11.26
N HIS A 453 14.25 -1.19 -10.01
CA HIS A 453 15.65 -1.33 -9.64
C HIS A 453 16.28 -2.50 -10.42
N PHE A 454 15.66 -3.68 -10.40
CA PHE A 454 16.18 -4.84 -11.13
C PHE A 454 16.09 -4.67 -12.64
N GLU A 455 15.06 -4.00 -13.17
CA GLU A 455 15.01 -3.61 -14.59
C GLU A 455 16.20 -2.72 -14.97
N ALA A 456 16.53 -1.72 -14.15
CA ALA A 456 17.70 -0.86 -14.37
C ALA A 456 19.03 -1.63 -14.26
N GLN A 457 19.13 -2.62 -13.35
CA GLN A 457 20.32 -3.48 -13.28
C GLN A 457 20.48 -4.33 -14.55
N VAL A 458 19.39 -4.82 -15.14
CA VAL A 458 19.43 -5.47 -16.46
C VAL A 458 19.96 -4.49 -17.52
N ASP A 459 19.46 -3.26 -17.55
CA ASP A 459 19.92 -2.25 -18.52
C ASP A 459 21.43 -2.00 -18.41
N ILE A 460 21.96 -1.88 -17.19
CA ILE A 460 23.39 -1.70 -16.94
C ILE A 460 24.19 -2.91 -17.44
N LEU A 461 23.79 -4.13 -17.03
CA LEU A 461 24.48 -5.37 -17.41
C LEU A 461 24.48 -5.60 -18.92
N MET A 462 23.33 -5.38 -19.58
CA MET A 462 23.20 -5.56 -21.03
C MET A 462 23.96 -4.48 -21.80
N SER A 463 24.03 -3.25 -21.28
CA SER A 463 24.84 -2.18 -21.88
C SER A 463 26.33 -2.50 -21.80
N MET A 464 26.82 -2.99 -20.65
CA MET A 464 28.21 -3.42 -20.49
C MET A 464 28.54 -4.61 -21.41
N ALA A 465 27.65 -5.60 -21.51
CA ALA A 465 27.82 -6.72 -22.40
C ALA A 465 27.86 -6.28 -23.88
N SER A 466 26.98 -5.37 -24.30
CA SER A 466 26.99 -4.86 -25.68
C SER A 466 28.22 -4.01 -25.99
N ALA A 467 28.76 -3.27 -25.02
CA ALA A 467 30.00 -2.51 -25.20
C ALA A 467 31.21 -3.45 -25.35
N SER A 468 31.25 -4.55 -24.58
CA SER A 468 32.27 -5.60 -24.74
C SER A 468 32.24 -6.19 -26.15
N ASP A 469 31.05 -6.52 -26.65
CA ASP A 469 30.87 -7.13 -27.97
C ASP A 469 31.26 -6.21 -29.13
N LYS A 470 30.98 -4.91 -29.02
CA LYS A 470 31.13 -3.95 -30.12
C LYS A 470 32.45 -3.19 -30.10
N GLU A 471 32.94 -2.81 -28.91
CA GLU A 471 34.04 -1.84 -28.75
C GLU A 471 35.31 -2.48 -28.20
N LEU A 472 35.19 -3.44 -27.27
CA LEU A 472 36.33 -4.13 -26.64
C LEU A 472 36.57 -5.53 -27.23
N PHE A 473 36.17 -5.73 -28.48
CA PHE A 473 36.22 -7.03 -29.14
C PHE A 473 37.67 -7.53 -29.26
N VAL A 474 38.01 -8.53 -28.45
CA VAL A 474 39.25 -9.31 -28.57
C VAL A 474 38.86 -10.78 -28.61
N THR A 475 39.19 -11.46 -29.70
CA THR A 475 38.77 -12.84 -29.99
C THR A 475 39.08 -13.85 -28.89
N ASN A 476 40.07 -13.58 -28.04
CA ASN A 476 40.51 -14.48 -26.98
C ASN A 476 39.99 -14.10 -25.57
N ASN A 477 39.38 -12.92 -25.36
CA ASN A 477 39.01 -12.41 -24.03
C ASN A 477 37.50 -12.12 -23.85
N ASP A 478 36.67 -12.27 -24.87
CA ASP A 478 35.25 -11.89 -24.79
C ASP A 478 34.46 -12.68 -23.73
N SER A 479 34.75 -13.98 -23.57
CA SER A 479 34.15 -14.79 -22.49
C SER A 479 34.59 -14.33 -21.09
N SER A 480 35.88 -14.00 -20.93
CA SER A 480 36.47 -13.57 -19.66
C SER A 480 35.94 -12.21 -19.19
N ASN A 481 35.63 -11.30 -20.12
CA ASN A 481 34.99 -10.02 -19.79
C ASN A 481 33.58 -10.22 -19.21
N ARG A 482 32.79 -11.11 -19.82
CA ARG A 482 31.41 -11.42 -19.38
C ARG A 482 31.38 -12.12 -18.03
N GLU A 483 32.30 -13.06 -17.80
CA GLU A 483 32.51 -13.68 -16.49
C GLU A 483 32.83 -12.61 -15.44
N SER A 484 33.69 -11.64 -15.77
CA SER A 484 34.06 -10.54 -14.87
C SER A 484 32.87 -9.62 -14.53
N PHE A 485 31.96 -9.35 -15.48
CA PHE A 485 30.75 -8.58 -15.20
C PHE A 485 29.78 -9.32 -14.28
N CYS A 486 29.58 -10.63 -14.49
CA CYS A 486 28.77 -11.44 -13.60
C CYS A 486 29.36 -11.46 -12.18
N ARG A 487 30.68 -11.61 -12.06
CA ARG A 487 31.40 -11.56 -10.77
C ARG A 487 31.27 -10.20 -10.10
N LEU A 488 31.41 -9.10 -10.85
CA LEU A 488 31.26 -7.75 -10.32
C LEU A 488 29.86 -7.53 -9.75
N PHE A 489 28.82 -7.93 -10.50
CA PHE A 489 27.44 -7.84 -10.05
C PHE A 489 27.19 -8.67 -8.79
N LEU A 490 27.64 -9.93 -8.75
CA LEU A 490 27.43 -10.77 -7.58
C LEU A 490 28.21 -10.26 -6.36
N SER A 491 29.43 -9.77 -6.56
CA SER A 491 30.27 -9.24 -5.47
C SER A 491 29.67 -8.01 -4.81
N SER A 492 28.97 -7.15 -5.57
CA SER A 492 28.34 -5.96 -5.00
C SER A 492 26.99 -6.23 -4.33
N HIS A 493 26.41 -7.42 -4.50
CA HIS A 493 25.04 -7.75 -4.07
C HIS A 493 24.96 -8.91 -3.07
N LEU A 494 26.06 -9.62 -2.82
CA LEU A 494 26.14 -10.65 -1.78
C LEU A 494 26.43 -10.01 -0.41
N PRO A 495 26.03 -10.68 0.69
CA PRO A 495 26.22 -10.13 2.02
C PRO A 495 27.71 -10.15 2.41
N PRO A 496 28.14 -9.24 3.31
CA PRO A 496 29.50 -9.25 3.82
C PRO A 496 29.88 -10.61 4.39
N GLY A 497 31.10 -11.07 4.12
CA GLY A 497 31.56 -12.41 4.50
C GLY A 497 31.42 -13.47 3.41
N PHE A 498 30.99 -13.10 2.21
CA PHE A 498 31.14 -13.91 1.00
C PHE A 498 31.97 -13.17 -0.04
N ARG A 499 32.83 -13.92 -0.73
CA ARG A 499 33.58 -13.42 -1.88
C ARG A 499 33.28 -14.25 -3.12
N VAL A 500 33.37 -13.58 -4.26
CA VAL A 500 33.23 -14.22 -5.57
C VAL A 500 34.61 -14.41 -6.17
N THR A 501 34.94 -15.64 -6.56
CA THR A 501 36.23 -16.04 -7.10
C THR A 501 36.07 -17.00 -8.29
N THR A 502 37.17 -17.41 -8.90
CA THR A 502 37.23 -18.48 -9.91
C THR A 502 38.16 -19.58 -9.38
N GLY A 503 38.00 -20.80 -9.86
CA GLY A 503 38.94 -21.88 -9.55
C GLY A 503 38.33 -23.27 -9.55
N GLU A 504 39.09 -24.22 -9.03
CA GLU A 504 38.69 -25.62 -8.89
C GLU A 504 38.24 -25.88 -7.46
N ILE A 505 37.26 -26.76 -7.27
CA ILE A 505 36.77 -27.14 -5.94
C ILE A 505 37.24 -28.55 -5.62
N ILE A 506 37.73 -28.75 -4.40
CA ILE A 506 38.10 -30.05 -3.85
C ILE A 506 37.25 -30.36 -2.61
N ASP A 507 36.83 -31.61 -2.45
CA ASP A 507 36.21 -32.10 -1.21
C ASP A 507 37.16 -33.00 -0.40
N CYS A 508 36.74 -33.35 0.82
CA CYS A 508 37.52 -34.20 1.71
C CYS A 508 37.71 -35.65 1.22
N MET A 509 36.95 -36.07 0.20
CA MET A 509 37.07 -37.38 -0.43
C MET A 509 38.01 -37.35 -1.64
N SER A 510 38.74 -36.25 -1.84
CA SER A 510 39.63 -36.01 -2.98
C SER A 510 38.91 -35.98 -4.33
N ASN A 511 37.61 -35.69 -4.35
CA ASN A 511 36.93 -35.36 -5.59
C ASN A 511 37.28 -33.91 -5.97
N ILE A 512 37.64 -33.70 -7.23
CA ILE A 512 38.08 -32.41 -7.76
C ILE A 512 37.21 -32.04 -8.97
N THR A 513 36.82 -30.77 -9.07
CA THR A 513 36.14 -30.22 -10.25
C THR A 513 37.14 -29.67 -11.26
N GLY A 514 36.74 -29.47 -12.51
CA GLY A 514 37.49 -28.60 -13.41
C GLY A 514 37.42 -27.13 -12.97
N GLN A 515 38.09 -26.26 -13.73
CA GLN A 515 38.02 -24.81 -13.54
C GLN A 515 36.59 -24.30 -13.75
N LEU A 516 36.10 -23.50 -12.81
CA LEU A 516 34.75 -22.92 -12.81
C LEU A 516 34.81 -21.39 -12.95
N ASP A 517 33.85 -20.85 -13.70
CA ASP A 517 33.77 -19.42 -14.04
C ASP A 517 33.52 -18.54 -12.81
N VAL A 518 32.54 -18.92 -11.98
CA VAL A 518 32.12 -18.16 -10.80
C VAL A 518 31.88 -19.11 -9.63
N VAL A 519 32.64 -18.91 -8.57
CA VAL A 519 32.50 -19.64 -7.30
C VAL A 519 32.29 -18.63 -6.17
N ILE A 520 31.19 -18.77 -5.46
CA ILE A 520 30.85 -17.95 -4.30
C ILE A 520 31.25 -18.72 -3.04
N VAL A 521 32.17 -18.15 -2.26
CA VAL A 521 32.72 -18.80 -1.06
C VAL A 521 32.56 -17.91 0.16
N ASN A 522 32.37 -18.53 1.32
CA ASN A 522 32.45 -17.84 2.60
C ASN A 522 33.89 -17.34 2.82
N ASP A 523 34.06 -16.11 3.28
CA ASP A 523 35.36 -15.47 3.45
C ASP A 523 36.25 -16.15 4.49
N SER A 524 35.64 -16.87 5.43
CA SER A 524 36.32 -17.73 6.40
C SER A 524 37.05 -18.91 5.74
N CYS A 525 36.89 -19.11 4.43
CA CYS A 525 37.63 -20.11 3.66
C CYS A 525 39.13 -19.78 3.63
N PRO A 526 40.00 -20.73 4.03
CA PRO A 526 41.44 -20.55 3.91
C PRO A 526 41.84 -20.39 2.45
N ARG A 527 42.86 -19.57 2.20
CA ARG A 527 43.49 -19.46 0.87
C ARG A 527 44.63 -20.46 0.79
N MET A 528 44.59 -21.34 -0.20
CA MET A 528 45.59 -22.41 -0.38
C MET A 528 46.79 -21.96 -1.23
N THR A 529 46.89 -20.67 -1.55
CA THR A 529 48.02 -20.08 -2.29
C THR A 529 48.65 -18.93 -1.51
N ILE A 530 49.96 -18.75 -1.73
CA ILE A 530 50.75 -17.62 -1.22
C ILE A 530 50.69 -16.42 -2.20
N ASP A 531 50.06 -16.62 -3.35
CA ASP A 531 49.92 -15.61 -4.39
C ASP A 531 48.82 -14.59 -4.07
N HIS A 532 49.20 -13.33 -3.96
CA HIS A 532 48.31 -12.20 -3.76
C HIS A 532 47.80 -11.62 -5.09
N THR A 533 48.44 -11.94 -6.23
CA THR A 533 48.06 -11.42 -7.56
C THR A 533 46.91 -12.22 -8.19
N GLY A 534 46.52 -13.35 -7.59
CA GLY A 534 45.40 -14.18 -8.05
C GLY A 534 45.68 -14.88 -9.39
N SER A 535 46.96 -14.99 -9.77
CA SER A 535 47.41 -15.59 -11.03
C SER A 535 47.52 -17.11 -10.92
N ILE A 536 47.75 -17.63 -9.71
CA ILE A 536 47.77 -19.06 -9.42
C ILE A 536 46.38 -19.53 -8.98
N ILE A 537 45.79 -20.44 -9.76
CA ILE A 537 44.51 -21.08 -9.42
C ILE A 537 44.74 -22.01 -8.22
N ALA A 538 44.20 -21.63 -7.07
CA ALA A 538 44.20 -22.44 -5.86
C ALA A 538 42.96 -23.34 -5.83
N PRO A 539 43.07 -24.59 -5.33
CA PRO A 539 41.89 -25.38 -5.02
C PRO A 539 41.11 -24.75 -3.86
N ILE A 540 39.79 -24.69 -4.01
CA ILE A 540 38.82 -24.16 -3.06
C ILE A 540 38.20 -25.33 -2.30
N LEU A 541 38.10 -25.22 -0.98
CA LEU A 541 37.52 -26.28 -0.16
C LEU A 541 35.99 -26.26 -0.26
N ALA A 542 35.39 -27.40 -0.65
CA ALA A 542 33.95 -27.55 -0.86
C ALA A 542 33.11 -27.12 0.35
N ASP A 543 33.65 -27.30 1.57
CA ASP A 543 32.98 -26.95 2.83
C ASP A 543 32.80 -25.45 3.04
N ASN A 544 33.35 -24.60 2.18
CA ASN A 544 33.12 -23.16 2.22
C ASN A 544 32.43 -22.61 0.97
N VAL A 545 32.03 -23.47 0.02
CA VAL A 545 31.41 -23.05 -1.24
C VAL A 545 29.89 -22.92 -1.07
N LEU A 546 29.35 -21.71 -1.22
CA LEU A 546 27.90 -21.49 -1.23
C LEU A 546 27.29 -21.90 -2.58
N SER A 547 27.86 -21.39 -3.67
CA SER A 547 27.29 -21.53 -5.00
C SER A 547 28.34 -21.49 -6.10
N VAL A 548 28.04 -22.15 -7.22
CA VAL A 548 28.83 -22.14 -8.46
C VAL A 548 27.92 -21.71 -9.61
N ILE A 549 28.38 -20.79 -10.45
CA ILE A 549 27.62 -20.28 -11.59
C ILE A 549 28.47 -20.38 -12.85
N GLU A 550 27.94 -21.04 -13.87
CA GLU A 550 28.54 -21.12 -15.20
C GLU A 550 28.04 -19.95 -16.06
N VAL A 551 28.94 -19.24 -16.75
CA VAL A 551 28.59 -18.07 -17.56
C VAL A 551 28.65 -18.41 -19.05
N LYS A 552 27.64 -17.99 -19.82
CA LYS A 552 27.60 -18.16 -21.28
C LYS A 552 27.22 -16.87 -21.98
N THR A 553 27.89 -16.59 -23.10
CA THR A 553 27.54 -15.49 -24.00
C THR A 553 26.14 -15.65 -24.58
N SER A 554 25.91 -16.80 -25.21
CA SER A 554 24.64 -17.14 -25.85
C SER A 554 24.22 -18.54 -25.42
N LEU A 555 22.96 -18.69 -24.99
CA LEU A 555 22.42 -19.95 -24.54
C LEU A 555 21.72 -20.71 -25.68
N THR A 556 22.42 -21.69 -26.22
CA THR A 556 21.90 -22.71 -27.15
C THR A 556 21.62 -24.03 -26.42
N SER A 557 20.84 -24.92 -27.03
CA SER A 557 20.55 -26.26 -26.49
C SER A 557 21.83 -27.08 -26.22
N GLU A 558 22.85 -26.92 -27.06
CA GLU A 558 24.15 -27.58 -26.88
C GLU A 558 24.93 -26.96 -25.72
N SER A 559 24.99 -25.61 -25.65
CA SER A 559 25.69 -24.92 -24.56
C SER A 559 25.06 -25.21 -23.19
N LEU A 560 23.73 -25.36 -23.12
CA LEU A 560 23.02 -25.74 -21.91
C LEU A 560 23.41 -27.16 -21.46
N ARG A 561 23.46 -28.13 -22.39
CA ARG A 561 23.91 -29.50 -22.07
C ARG A 561 25.37 -29.55 -21.61
N LYS A 562 26.25 -28.74 -22.23
CA LYS A 562 27.66 -28.63 -21.83
C LYS A 562 27.78 -28.05 -20.42
N ALA A 563 27.09 -26.95 -20.13
CA ALA A 563 27.08 -26.33 -18.79
C ALA A 563 26.54 -27.29 -17.72
N LEU A 564 25.44 -28.01 -18.00
CA LEU A 564 24.91 -29.02 -17.08
C LEU A 564 25.91 -30.17 -16.83
N SER A 565 26.65 -30.58 -17.87
CA SER A 565 27.69 -31.61 -17.73
C SER A 565 28.86 -31.13 -16.87
N GLN A 566 29.23 -29.84 -16.95
CA GLN A 566 30.26 -29.22 -16.11
C GLN A 566 29.82 -29.03 -14.65
N LEU A 567 28.53 -28.75 -14.41
CA LEU A 567 27.98 -28.58 -13.06
C LEU A 567 27.69 -29.91 -12.34
N ARG A 568 27.56 -31.02 -13.08
CA ARG A 568 27.29 -32.34 -12.49
C ARG A 568 28.37 -32.78 -11.48
N PRO A 569 29.69 -32.66 -11.75
CA PRO A 569 30.73 -32.89 -10.74
C PRO A 569 30.57 -32.04 -9.47
N VAL A 570 30.15 -30.78 -9.60
CA VAL A 570 29.96 -29.86 -8.45
C VAL A 570 28.88 -30.39 -7.52
N LYS A 571 27.74 -30.86 -8.06
CA LYS A 571 26.67 -31.48 -7.24
C LYS A 571 27.07 -32.84 -6.66
N ALA A 572 28.04 -33.52 -7.26
CA ALA A 572 28.56 -34.79 -6.76
C ALA A 572 29.47 -34.63 -5.52
N LEU A 573 30.04 -33.43 -5.31
CA LEU A 573 30.86 -33.14 -4.12
C LEU A 573 30.10 -33.39 -2.82
N MET A 574 30.86 -33.73 -1.77
CA MET A 574 30.33 -34.03 -0.44
C MET A 574 30.76 -32.98 0.59
N PRO A 575 30.17 -31.76 0.57
CA PRO A 575 30.44 -30.74 1.57
C PRO A 575 29.75 -31.06 2.90
N THR A 576 30.19 -30.42 3.98
CA THR A 576 29.62 -30.59 5.32
C THR A 576 28.40 -29.69 5.62
N HIS A 577 27.73 -29.11 4.61
CA HIS A 577 26.64 -28.13 4.78
C HIS A 577 25.29 -28.74 5.19
N GLY A 578 25.26 -29.70 6.12
CA GLY A 578 24.07 -30.50 6.39
C GLY A 578 22.91 -29.79 7.10
N THR A 579 23.05 -28.51 7.49
CA THR A 579 22.06 -27.84 8.35
C THR A 579 21.76 -26.40 7.96
N LEU A 580 20.51 -25.98 8.20
CA LEU A 580 20.02 -24.61 8.08
C LEU A 580 19.55 -24.08 9.44
N GLU A 581 19.74 -22.80 9.69
CA GLU A 581 19.22 -22.07 10.85
C GLU A 581 17.98 -21.25 10.44
N ARG A 582 16.86 -21.50 11.13
CA ARG A 582 15.61 -20.79 10.91
C ARG A 582 15.59 -19.44 11.65
N PRO A 583 14.69 -18.51 11.28
CA PRO A 583 14.57 -17.21 11.95
C PRO A 583 14.26 -17.28 13.46
N ASP A 584 13.73 -18.41 13.94
CA ASP A 584 13.47 -18.70 15.36
C ASP A 584 14.71 -19.27 16.11
N GLY A 585 15.85 -19.43 15.42
CA GLY A 585 17.08 -20.01 15.94
C GLY A 585 17.11 -21.54 15.91
N GLN A 586 16.07 -22.22 15.39
CA GLN A 586 16.06 -23.68 15.31
C GLN A 586 16.97 -24.15 14.16
N VAL A 587 17.83 -25.13 14.47
CA VAL A 587 18.67 -25.81 13.48
C VAL A 587 17.93 -27.02 12.94
N ILE A 588 17.77 -27.08 11.62
CA ILE A 588 17.16 -28.21 10.90
C ILE A 588 18.17 -28.82 9.91
N GLU A 589 17.94 -30.05 9.49
CA GLU A 589 18.67 -30.62 8.35
C GLU A 589 18.32 -29.86 7.07
N ASP A 590 19.32 -29.60 6.22
CA ASP A 590 19.12 -28.91 4.95
C ASP A 590 18.29 -29.78 4.00
N PRO A 591 17.08 -29.37 3.57
CA PRO A 591 16.26 -30.13 2.63
C PRO A 591 16.91 -30.33 1.25
N LEU A 592 17.95 -29.54 0.93
CA LEU A 592 18.78 -29.70 -0.27
C LEU A 592 19.95 -30.67 -0.05
N GLY A 593 20.04 -31.31 1.11
CA GLY A 593 21.09 -32.26 1.47
C GLY A 593 22.49 -31.63 1.57
N GLY A 594 22.55 -30.34 1.89
CA GLY A 594 23.80 -29.57 1.97
C GLY A 594 24.51 -29.40 0.63
N LYS A 595 23.85 -29.65 -0.50
CA LYS A 595 24.49 -29.54 -1.81
C LYS A 595 24.77 -28.08 -2.18
N ILE A 596 25.90 -27.86 -2.87
CA ILE A 596 26.30 -26.56 -3.40
C ILE A 596 25.24 -26.09 -4.40
N ILE A 597 24.86 -24.80 -4.34
CA ILE A 597 23.86 -24.24 -5.24
C ILE A 597 24.48 -23.98 -6.61
N THR A 598 23.92 -24.52 -7.68
CA THR A 598 24.48 -24.42 -9.02
C THR A 598 23.60 -23.58 -9.93
N GLY A 599 24.21 -22.71 -10.73
CA GLY A 599 23.52 -21.79 -11.61
C GLY A 599 24.11 -21.74 -13.00
N ILE A 600 23.29 -21.34 -13.98
CA ILE A 600 23.76 -20.95 -15.31
C ILE A 600 23.29 -19.52 -15.57
N PHE A 601 24.21 -18.66 -15.96
CA PHE A 601 23.94 -17.27 -16.30
C PHE A 601 24.28 -17.02 -17.76
N ALA A 602 23.31 -16.53 -18.54
CA ALA A 602 23.51 -16.25 -19.95
C ALA A 602 23.00 -14.86 -20.34
N PHE A 603 23.66 -14.21 -21.30
CA PHE A 603 23.26 -12.87 -21.74
C PHE A 603 22.21 -12.93 -22.85
N ASN A 604 22.41 -13.79 -23.85
CA ASN A 604 21.57 -13.84 -25.04
C ASN A 604 20.89 -15.22 -25.22
N PRO A 605 19.55 -15.31 -25.34
CA PRO A 605 18.89 -16.56 -25.74
C PRO A 605 19.03 -16.83 -27.25
N HIS A 606 19.15 -18.10 -27.64
CA HIS A 606 18.89 -18.53 -29.02
C HIS A 606 17.40 -18.88 -29.22
N SER A 607 16.87 -18.78 -30.44
CA SER A 607 15.44 -18.98 -30.75
C SER A 607 14.78 -20.23 -30.16
N ASP A 608 15.53 -21.33 -30.03
CA ASP A 608 14.98 -22.65 -29.73
C ASP A 608 15.11 -23.02 -28.25
N ILE A 609 15.85 -22.23 -27.46
CA ILE A 609 16.21 -22.61 -26.09
C ILE A 609 15.01 -22.55 -25.15
N GLU A 610 14.10 -21.59 -25.34
CA GLU A 610 12.91 -21.43 -24.51
C GLU A 610 11.95 -22.63 -24.62
N LYS A 611 11.87 -23.25 -25.80
CA LYS A 611 11.06 -24.46 -26.03
C LYS A 611 11.76 -25.73 -25.52
N ASN A 612 13.07 -25.81 -25.68
CA ASN A 612 13.83 -27.04 -25.42
C ASN A 612 14.36 -27.15 -23.98
N ALA A 613 14.55 -26.03 -23.27
CA ALA A 613 15.14 -26.03 -21.93
C ALA A 613 14.41 -26.95 -20.93
N PRO A 614 13.07 -26.99 -20.83
CA PRO A 614 12.38 -27.88 -19.89
C PRO A 614 12.68 -29.37 -20.12
N ASN A 615 12.79 -29.78 -21.39
CA ASN A 615 13.12 -31.16 -21.75
C ASN A 615 14.60 -31.47 -21.47
N ILE A 616 15.50 -30.51 -21.67
CA ILE A 616 16.92 -30.68 -21.35
C ILE A 616 17.13 -30.78 -19.84
N LEU A 617 16.48 -29.92 -19.05
CA LEU A 617 16.57 -29.93 -17.59
C LEU A 617 16.04 -31.23 -16.98
N GLN A 618 15.00 -31.83 -17.59
CA GLN A 618 14.49 -33.14 -17.18
C GLN A 618 15.53 -34.26 -17.30
N LEU A 619 16.44 -34.19 -18.27
CA LEU A 619 17.52 -35.17 -18.45
C LEU A 619 18.62 -35.04 -17.37
N TYR A 620 18.68 -33.89 -16.67
CA TYR A 620 19.66 -33.57 -15.64
C TYR A 620 18.96 -33.13 -14.34
N PRO A 621 18.16 -34.01 -13.71
CA PRO A 621 17.40 -33.65 -12.52
C PRO A 621 18.33 -33.23 -11.37
N SER A 622 17.98 -32.13 -10.70
CA SER A 622 18.70 -31.59 -9.53
C SER A 622 20.17 -31.19 -9.78
N VAL A 623 20.61 -31.08 -11.04
CA VAL A 623 21.98 -30.65 -11.39
C VAL A 623 22.13 -29.14 -11.33
N VAL A 624 21.09 -28.38 -11.68
CA VAL A 624 21.08 -26.92 -11.67
C VAL A 624 19.92 -26.41 -10.83
N ASP A 625 20.16 -25.37 -10.02
CA ASP A 625 19.12 -24.72 -9.21
C ASP A 625 18.47 -23.56 -9.97
N PHE A 626 19.21 -22.89 -10.85
CA PHE A 626 18.66 -21.83 -11.70
C PHE A 626 19.38 -21.67 -13.04
N VAL A 627 18.64 -21.23 -14.06
CA VAL A 627 19.15 -20.78 -15.36
C VAL A 627 18.57 -19.41 -15.61
N VAL A 628 19.38 -18.38 -15.75
CA VAL A 628 18.90 -16.99 -15.89
C VAL A 628 19.44 -16.32 -17.14
N LEU A 629 18.52 -15.73 -17.89
CA LEU A 629 18.77 -14.75 -18.93
C LEU A 629 18.14 -13.41 -18.52
N PRO A 630 18.95 -12.42 -18.11
CA PRO A 630 18.45 -11.18 -17.47
C PRO A 630 17.37 -10.43 -18.26
N ASP A 631 17.49 -10.39 -19.58
CA ASP A 631 16.59 -9.66 -20.48
C ASP A 631 15.52 -10.55 -21.16
N ALA A 632 15.40 -11.82 -20.75
CA ALA A 632 14.46 -12.76 -21.38
C ALA A 632 13.63 -13.56 -20.37
N PHE A 633 14.22 -14.58 -19.73
CA PHE A 633 13.51 -15.43 -18.79
C PHE A 633 14.50 -16.14 -17.84
N GLY A 634 13.98 -16.71 -16.76
CA GLY A 634 14.72 -17.60 -15.89
C GLY A 634 13.94 -18.86 -15.54
N TYR A 635 14.65 -19.99 -15.45
CA TYR A 635 14.15 -21.25 -14.90
C TYR A 635 14.74 -21.47 -13.52
N PHE A 636 13.91 -21.86 -12.56
CA PHE A 636 14.32 -22.03 -11.17
C PHE A 636 13.76 -23.34 -10.60
N SER A 637 14.60 -24.06 -9.87
CA SER A 637 14.20 -25.28 -9.16
C SER A 637 13.13 -24.96 -8.13
N ALA A 638 11.96 -25.61 -8.26
CA ALA A 638 10.85 -25.40 -7.35
C ALA A 638 11.22 -25.80 -5.91
N ASN A 639 12.07 -26.83 -5.75
CA ASN A 639 12.55 -27.26 -4.43
C ASN A 639 13.42 -26.18 -3.78
N THR A 640 14.37 -25.62 -4.55
CA THR A 640 15.30 -24.60 -4.05
C THR A 640 14.55 -23.30 -3.70
N LEU A 641 13.56 -22.90 -4.52
CA LEU A 641 12.69 -21.77 -4.21
C LEU A 641 11.91 -21.96 -2.90
N ARG A 642 11.31 -23.15 -2.69
CA ARG A 642 10.58 -23.46 -1.45
C ARG A 642 11.47 -23.40 -0.22
N VAL A 643 12.70 -23.91 -0.31
CA VAL A 643 13.70 -23.80 0.79
C VAL A 643 14.04 -22.35 1.10
N CYS A 644 14.07 -21.48 0.08
CA CYS A 644 14.27 -20.04 0.27
C CYS A 644 13.02 -19.29 0.78
N GLY A 645 11.93 -20.00 1.11
CA GLY A 645 10.66 -19.39 1.52
C GLY A 645 9.88 -18.71 0.38
N ILE A 646 10.24 -18.96 -0.88
CA ILE A 646 9.56 -18.41 -2.04
C ILE A 646 8.41 -19.34 -2.41
N HIS A 647 7.18 -18.84 -2.33
CA HIS A 647 5.98 -19.60 -2.65
C HIS A 647 5.89 -19.89 -4.16
N VAL A 648 5.70 -21.17 -4.50
CA VAL A 648 5.53 -21.66 -5.87
C VAL A 648 4.20 -22.38 -5.95
N ARG A 649 3.37 -22.04 -6.95
CA ARG A 649 2.13 -22.77 -7.22
C ARG A 649 2.45 -24.06 -7.97
N ASP A 650 1.86 -25.18 -7.57
CA ASP A 650 2.15 -26.49 -8.17
C ASP A 650 1.79 -26.56 -9.67
N GLU A 651 0.78 -25.79 -10.09
CA GLU A 651 0.35 -25.65 -11.49
C GLU A 651 1.44 -25.04 -12.40
N ASP A 652 2.34 -24.22 -11.85
CA ASP A 652 3.39 -23.54 -12.60
C ASP A 652 4.67 -24.41 -12.74
N ILE A 653 4.71 -25.58 -12.09
CA ILE A 653 5.90 -26.45 -12.05
C ILE A 653 5.89 -27.37 -13.28
N MET A 654 6.90 -27.20 -14.14
CA MET A 654 7.17 -28.11 -15.25
C MET A 654 8.51 -28.82 -15.04
N ASN A 655 8.49 -30.15 -14.95
CA ASN A 655 9.68 -30.98 -14.73
C ASN A 655 10.52 -30.58 -13.49
N GLY A 656 9.87 -30.08 -12.44
CA GLY A 656 10.53 -29.63 -11.20
C GLY A 656 11.05 -28.18 -11.23
N TYR A 657 10.84 -27.46 -12.33
CA TYR A 657 11.26 -26.07 -12.50
C TYR A 657 10.07 -25.13 -12.75
N VAL A 658 10.24 -23.87 -12.38
CA VAL A 658 9.30 -22.79 -12.63
C VAL A 658 9.95 -21.79 -13.58
N LYS A 659 9.19 -21.30 -14.55
CA LYS A 659 9.65 -20.28 -15.49
C LYS A 659 9.14 -18.90 -15.09
N TYR A 660 10.03 -17.92 -15.08
CA TYR A 660 9.68 -16.51 -14.91
C TYR A 660 10.17 -15.69 -16.11
N SER A 661 9.28 -14.92 -16.73
CA SER A 661 9.59 -14.15 -17.96
C SER A 661 9.54 -12.64 -17.78
N ALA A 662 9.21 -12.14 -16.58
CA ALA A 662 9.21 -10.70 -16.33
C ALA A 662 10.63 -10.15 -16.36
N ARG A 663 10.84 -9.01 -17.01
CA ARG A 663 12.18 -8.39 -17.11
C ARG A 663 12.76 -8.10 -15.71
N GLY A 664 14.01 -8.45 -15.49
CA GLY A 664 14.68 -8.27 -14.18
C GLY A 664 14.31 -9.28 -13.09
N ILE A 665 13.26 -10.09 -13.26
CA ILE A 665 12.84 -11.07 -12.24
C ILE A 665 13.90 -12.14 -12.00
N GLY A 666 14.65 -12.53 -13.04
CA GLY A 666 15.69 -13.54 -12.93
C GLY A 666 16.83 -13.08 -12.02
N LEU A 667 17.24 -11.82 -12.13
CA LEU A 667 18.23 -11.21 -11.24
C LEU A 667 17.69 -11.10 -9.81
N ALA A 668 16.43 -10.68 -9.66
CA ALA A 668 15.79 -10.58 -8.35
C ALA A 668 15.70 -11.93 -7.62
N LEU A 669 15.38 -13.00 -8.35
CA LEU A 669 15.29 -14.35 -7.80
C LEU A 669 16.66 -14.94 -7.46
N ILE A 670 17.69 -14.75 -8.31
CA ILE A 670 19.07 -15.12 -7.95
C ILE A 670 19.49 -14.38 -6.68
N PHE A 671 19.26 -13.06 -6.63
CA PHE A 671 19.60 -12.24 -5.49
C PHE A 671 18.92 -12.74 -4.21
N GLY A 672 17.60 -13.00 -4.27
CA GLY A 672 16.83 -13.51 -3.13
C GLY A 672 17.28 -14.91 -2.69
N MET A 673 17.49 -15.83 -3.63
CA MET A 673 17.92 -17.20 -3.33
C MET A 673 19.31 -17.24 -2.71
N LEU A 674 20.30 -16.58 -3.33
CA LEU A 674 21.67 -16.60 -2.82
C LEU A 674 21.78 -15.92 -1.46
N ASN A 675 21.10 -14.79 -1.23
CA ASN A 675 21.09 -14.13 0.08
C ASN A 675 20.38 -14.98 1.14
N CYS A 676 19.26 -15.62 0.80
CA CYS A 676 18.54 -16.48 1.74
C CYS A 676 19.40 -17.67 2.19
N ILE A 677 20.04 -18.36 1.24
CA ILE A 677 20.89 -19.52 1.56
C ILE A 677 22.17 -19.07 2.26
N ALA A 678 22.76 -17.94 1.86
CA ALA A 678 23.91 -17.36 2.55
C ALA A 678 23.62 -17.06 4.03
N ALA A 679 22.42 -16.59 4.34
CA ALA A 679 22.01 -16.21 5.69
C ALA A 679 21.60 -17.42 6.55
N THR A 680 21.00 -18.45 5.95
CA THR A 680 20.43 -19.60 6.69
C THR A 680 21.38 -20.79 6.76
N ARG A 681 22.28 -20.97 5.78
CA ARG A 681 23.17 -22.13 5.72
C ARG A 681 24.34 -21.99 6.68
N ARG A 682 24.50 -22.99 7.56
CA ARG A 682 25.63 -23.03 8.48
C ARG A 682 26.86 -23.62 7.80
N PHE A 683 27.95 -22.86 7.82
CA PHE A 683 29.26 -23.31 7.36
C PHE A 683 30.05 -23.80 8.57
N SER A 684 30.34 -25.10 8.62
CA SER A 684 31.06 -25.75 9.73
C SER A 684 32.56 -25.43 9.78
N GLY A 685 33.05 -24.61 8.85
CA GLY A 685 34.48 -24.35 8.65
C GLY A 685 35.19 -25.56 8.00
N SER A 686 36.28 -25.27 7.27
CA SER A 686 37.10 -26.32 6.66
C SER A 686 38.04 -26.95 7.68
N ASN A 687 37.99 -28.28 7.84
CA ASN A 687 38.93 -29.00 8.67
C ASN A 687 40.09 -29.55 7.83
N CYS A 688 41.26 -28.90 7.91
CA CYS A 688 42.44 -29.28 7.13
C CYS A 688 42.90 -30.73 7.38
N VAL A 689 42.74 -31.26 8.60
CA VAL A 689 43.08 -32.65 8.89
C VAL A 689 42.23 -33.57 8.03
N ARG A 690 40.92 -33.33 7.95
CA ARG A 690 40.00 -34.12 7.11
C ARG A 690 40.39 -34.10 5.62
N TYR A 691 40.90 -32.99 5.10
CA TYR A 691 41.39 -32.91 3.71
C TYR A 691 42.75 -33.59 3.51
N LEU A 692 43.58 -33.69 4.55
CA LEU A 692 44.89 -34.36 4.48
C LEU A 692 44.79 -35.87 4.72
N SER A 693 43.95 -36.30 5.67
CA SER A 693 43.81 -37.71 6.09
C SER A 693 42.57 -38.39 5.54
N GLY A 694 41.63 -37.67 4.89
CA GLY A 694 40.36 -38.21 4.40
C GLY A 694 39.41 -38.69 5.51
N SER A 695 39.73 -38.45 6.79
CA SER A 695 38.92 -38.81 7.95
C SER A 695 39.21 -37.89 9.12
N TRP A 696 38.26 -37.74 10.03
CA TRP A 696 38.40 -36.91 11.23
C TRP A 696 39.28 -37.55 12.33
N GLY A 697 39.84 -38.75 12.06
CA GLY A 697 40.48 -39.58 13.08
C GLY A 697 39.48 -40.37 13.95
N GLY A 698 38.18 -40.30 13.65
CA GLY A 698 37.17 -41.14 14.27
C GLY A 698 37.28 -42.60 13.82
N GLN A 699 37.24 -43.54 14.77
CA GLN A 699 37.39 -44.98 14.51
C GLN A 699 36.37 -45.49 13.46
N TYR A 700 35.15 -44.93 13.45
CA TYR A 700 34.10 -45.28 12.48
C TYR A 700 34.42 -44.85 11.03
N GLU A 701 34.90 -43.62 10.83
CA GLU A 701 35.26 -43.12 9.49
C GLU A 701 36.50 -43.82 8.94
N ALA A 702 37.48 -44.10 9.81
CA ALA A 702 38.64 -44.92 9.46
C ALA A 702 38.23 -46.33 9.03
N ALA A 703 37.33 -46.99 9.78
CA ALA A 703 36.81 -48.31 9.44
C ALA A 703 36.07 -48.30 8.09
N THR A 704 35.21 -47.30 7.84
CA THR A 704 34.46 -47.15 6.58
C THR A 704 35.41 -46.95 5.38
N ARG A 705 36.50 -46.18 5.56
CA ARG A 705 37.51 -45.99 4.52
C ARG A 705 38.31 -47.26 4.24
N PHE A 706 38.78 -47.95 5.29
CA PHE A 706 39.47 -49.23 5.15
C PHE A 706 38.60 -50.26 4.42
N GLN A 707 37.29 -50.29 4.70
CA GLN A 707 36.33 -51.12 4.00
C GLN A 707 36.29 -50.80 2.50
N GLN A 708 36.15 -49.54 2.11
CA GLN A 708 36.12 -49.13 0.70
C GLN A 708 37.43 -49.43 -0.05
N GLU A 709 38.59 -49.23 0.60
CA GLU A 709 39.90 -49.57 0.03
C GLU A 709 40.09 -51.10 -0.08
N ALA A 710 39.62 -51.85 0.91
CA ALA A 710 39.61 -53.31 0.89
C ALA A 710 38.70 -53.84 -0.23
N GLU A 711 37.49 -53.31 -0.40
CA GLU A 711 36.57 -53.67 -1.49
C GLU A 711 37.16 -53.38 -2.87
N LYS A 712 37.77 -52.20 -3.07
CA LYS A 712 38.44 -51.87 -4.33
C LYS A 712 39.59 -52.83 -4.62
N SER A 713 40.36 -53.19 -3.60
CA SER A 713 41.49 -54.12 -3.72
C SER A 713 41.04 -55.55 -3.98
N LEU A 714 39.99 -56.01 -3.30
CA LEU A 714 39.34 -57.30 -3.50
C LEU A 714 38.71 -57.40 -4.89
N ASN A 715 38.09 -56.34 -5.40
CA ASN A 715 37.55 -56.31 -6.76
C ASN A 715 38.64 -56.37 -7.83
N LYS A 716 39.80 -55.73 -7.60
CA LYS A 716 40.98 -55.89 -8.46
C LYS A 716 41.54 -57.32 -8.41
N MET A 717 41.65 -57.91 -7.22
CA MET A 717 42.07 -59.30 -7.05
C MET A 717 41.10 -60.28 -7.71
N ASN A 718 39.79 -60.10 -7.56
CA ASN A 718 38.76 -60.94 -8.17
C ASN A 718 38.85 -60.93 -9.69
N ARG A 719 39.15 -59.78 -10.31
CA ARG A 719 39.43 -59.70 -11.76
C ARG A 719 40.62 -60.57 -12.17
N ILE A 720 41.72 -60.56 -11.40
CA ILE A 720 42.91 -61.36 -11.69
C ILE A 720 42.65 -62.86 -11.47
N ILE A 721 42.01 -63.21 -10.34
CA ILE A 721 41.71 -64.59 -9.93
C ILE A 721 40.69 -65.25 -10.88
N SER A 722 39.78 -64.47 -11.46
CA SER A 722 38.82 -64.94 -12.48
C SER A 722 39.47 -65.44 -13.77
N ILE A 723 40.75 -65.12 -13.98
CA ILE A 723 41.52 -65.51 -15.17
C ILE A 723 42.40 -66.74 -14.88
N SER A 724 42.91 -66.90 -13.66
CA SER A 724 43.98 -67.86 -13.34
C SER A 724 43.62 -69.03 -12.41
N ALA A 725 42.48 -69.01 -11.70
CA ALA A 725 42.15 -70.03 -10.70
C ALA A 725 41.13 -71.09 -11.17
N SER A 726 41.17 -72.31 -10.60
CA SER A 726 40.21 -73.38 -10.86
C SER A 726 38.83 -73.10 -10.24
N ARG A 727 37.77 -73.80 -10.68
CA ARG A 727 36.37 -73.52 -10.26
C ARG A 727 36.16 -73.66 -8.74
N GLU A 728 36.81 -74.64 -8.11
CA GLU A 728 36.77 -74.85 -6.66
C GLU A 728 37.54 -73.76 -5.90
N GLN A 729 38.70 -73.35 -6.39
CA GLN A 729 39.49 -72.27 -5.79
C GLN A 729 38.75 -70.92 -5.83
N ARG A 730 38.03 -70.63 -6.92
CA ARG A 730 37.19 -69.42 -7.03
C ARG A 730 36.08 -69.41 -5.98
N SER A 731 35.37 -70.53 -5.81
CA SER A 731 34.30 -70.68 -4.82
C SER A 731 34.79 -70.38 -3.39
N GLU A 732 35.94 -70.95 -3.01
CA GLU A 732 36.50 -70.76 -1.68
C GLU A 732 36.99 -69.32 -1.45
N ILE A 733 37.59 -68.70 -2.47
CA ILE A 733 38.02 -67.29 -2.40
C ILE A 733 36.82 -66.35 -2.27
N TYR A 734 35.75 -66.55 -3.05
CA TYR A 734 34.54 -65.74 -2.92
C TYR A 734 33.90 -65.89 -1.54
N ARG A 735 33.82 -67.11 -1.01
CA ARG A 735 33.30 -67.38 0.34
C ARG A 735 34.11 -66.64 1.41
N ARG A 736 35.44 -66.72 1.36
CA ARG A 736 36.33 -66.01 2.31
C ARG A 736 36.26 -64.49 2.16
N THR A 737 36.08 -64.01 0.94
CA THR A 737 35.92 -62.57 0.66
C THR A 737 34.62 -62.04 1.27
N SER A 738 33.50 -62.75 1.09
CA SER A 738 32.23 -62.40 1.73
C SER A 738 32.29 -62.46 3.24
N GLN A 739 32.99 -63.46 3.81
CA GLN A 739 33.20 -63.53 5.26
C GLN A 739 34.00 -62.34 5.80
N LEU A 740 35.07 -61.94 5.09
CA LEU A 740 35.86 -60.77 5.46
C LEU A 740 35.01 -59.48 5.43
N LEU A 741 34.20 -59.28 4.39
CA LEU A 741 33.33 -58.11 4.27
C LEU A 741 32.27 -58.08 5.37
N ASN A 742 31.66 -59.22 5.70
CA ASN A 742 30.71 -59.30 6.81
C ASN A 742 31.35 -58.97 8.17
N ILE A 743 32.58 -59.45 8.42
CA ILE A 743 33.31 -59.13 9.67
C ILE A 743 33.63 -57.62 9.73
N VAL A 744 34.01 -57.01 8.60
CA VAL A 744 34.28 -55.57 8.54
C VAL A 744 33.00 -54.75 8.76
N ASP A 745 31.86 -55.19 8.23
CA ASP A 745 30.54 -54.57 8.49
C ASP A 745 30.08 -54.76 9.95
N GLU A 746 30.34 -55.91 10.58
CA GLU A 746 30.06 -56.12 12.01
C GLU A 746 30.89 -55.18 12.89
N ILE A 747 32.18 -55.00 12.59
CA ILE A 747 33.05 -54.05 13.29
C ILE A 747 32.52 -52.62 13.10
N ARG A 748 32.04 -52.27 11.91
CA ARG A 748 31.46 -50.95 11.63
C ARG A 748 30.18 -50.69 12.43
N HIS A 749 29.39 -51.70 12.76
CA HIS A 749 28.18 -51.54 13.57
C HIS A 749 28.44 -51.47 15.09
N GLN A 750 29.64 -51.85 15.55
CA GLN A 750 30.02 -51.86 16.96
C GLN A 750 30.79 -50.61 17.42
N VAL A 751 31.33 -49.84 16.48
CA VAL A 751 32.03 -48.55 16.68
C VAL A 751 31.08 -47.41 16.34
#